data_AF-A0A1J4J875-F1
#
_entry.id   AF-A0A1J4J875-F1
#
_cell.length_a   1.000
_cell.length_b   1.000
_cell.length_c   1.000
_cell.angle_alpha   90.00
_cell.angle_beta   90.00
_cell.angle_gamma   90.00
#
_symmetry.space_group_name_H-M   'P 1'
#
loop_
_entity.id
_entity.type
_entity.pdbx_description
1 polymer ?
#
loop_
_entity_poly.entity_id
_entity_poly.type
_entity_poly.pdbx_seq_one_letter_code
_entity_poly.pdbx_strand_id
1 'polypeptide(L)'
;MGQDASFPALPPGTKLVNINGLNLTRIPFYLPPNHAVRSIEASHNTLSSFPLELTNVMTIDVSFNSLREIPDEKFSFPNLRKLNIASNNLSKLPVFLNNFSKLNEINFEKNCLTELNLDIPKIEKINLFLNCLINFPSLPQSVSIIDLGFNQIRDVDVNFQNLKELNLSGNDITNFSENCSFPLLEKLDVSLNKLVSIPNLAKVCPKLHSLHLAYNFLAEFPELPNTIERCDVSHNCIEKLDKLTGYEDLLYLDISYNNLSKLPELPKNLNRLLSDHNKFESCYPIENQYIRGIQFYNNHFESIPIISGSSITHVLFKHNLIKSINVQHLCETVTMIDLTSNLLTSIPEELFDFDQLKNLNVSSNLLTSIPEKIQASTLQVLNLADNPISSLPQLPRSLKELICCRCQFQELPKTITSCINLQKVNFSGNSISSVDHFPEVERINLSCNQISYISKIPEFISSVNLSHNNLTDFVIEREMQFLTFLDISHNKISHIKFQTLVSLETLKLSHNPLNFKFNFSLFPNLKCGDFLNTKISHPKPVPQNVRELVSNYERYSKDSTQIKYFKSTKSGYAESIGLRPTMEDSLIIREDFKPALYGVIDGHGGYTTSSTAAMLIPKIFKTKKNKTISELAVILRQVNETLSKSHVNDGATIVLATVTDSKIGVAHCGDSRALVVKKDGKCVPLTVDHKATDRVELDMLKTNKAFVQSGRLSSHLAVSRAIGDFSIEGVSHVPDLSTYTIDKDDFRLILACDGIFDVLENEDVGKIVVKNKDVHKAAALLKGEALAKGSTDNISVIVIDIEK
;
A
#
# COMPACT_ATOMS: atom_id res chain seq x y z
N MET A 1 -16.61 15.00 44.56
CA MET A 1 -15.59 14.39 45.46
C MET A 1 -14.19 14.65 44.91
N GLY A 2 -13.55 15.75 45.31
CA GLY A 2 -12.19 16.09 44.87
C GLY A 2 -11.47 16.83 45.99
N GLN A 3 -10.23 16.45 46.25
CA GLN A 3 -9.36 16.92 47.34
C GLN A 3 -9.67 16.31 48.72
N ASP A 4 -9.16 15.10 48.97
CA ASP A 4 -9.03 14.62 50.34
C ASP A 4 -7.78 15.28 50.97
N ALA A 5 -7.98 16.14 51.96
CA ALA A 5 -6.90 16.82 52.67
C ALA A 5 -5.97 15.84 53.43
N SER A 6 -6.31 14.54 53.46
CA SER A 6 -5.45 13.48 53.98
C SER A 6 -4.28 13.12 53.06
N PHE A 7 -4.30 13.50 51.78
CA PHE A 7 -3.19 13.25 50.85
C PHE A 7 -1.98 14.15 51.13
N PRO A 8 -0.75 13.70 50.80
CA PRO A 8 0.43 14.54 50.92
C PRO A 8 0.29 15.81 50.08
N ALA A 9 0.64 16.96 50.66
CA ALA A 9 0.61 18.23 49.95
C ALA A 9 1.75 18.30 48.92
N LEU A 10 1.45 18.82 47.73
CA LEU A 10 2.49 19.10 46.72
C LEU A 10 3.46 20.19 47.24
N PRO A 11 4.77 20.13 46.91
CA PRO A 11 5.70 21.16 47.32
C PRO A 11 5.26 22.57 46.85
N PRO A 12 5.24 23.59 47.74
CA PRO A 12 4.64 24.90 47.44
C PRO A 12 5.20 25.63 46.21
N GLY A 13 6.45 25.36 45.85
CA GLY A 13 7.13 25.95 44.69
C GLY A 13 6.84 25.27 43.35
N THR A 14 6.11 24.15 43.34
CA THR A 14 5.87 23.36 42.12
C THR A 14 4.97 24.13 41.14
N LYS A 15 5.49 24.35 39.92
CA LYS A 15 4.78 25.06 38.83
C LYS A 15 4.20 24.11 37.78
N LEU A 16 4.76 22.93 37.64
CA LEU A 16 4.34 21.88 36.71
C LEU A 16 4.05 20.62 37.51
N VAL A 17 2.86 20.08 37.31
CA VAL A 17 2.51 18.72 37.73
C VAL A 17 2.56 17.85 36.49
N ASN A 18 3.47 16.88 36.43
CA ASN A 18 3.48 15.86 35.39
C ASN A 18 3.34 14.49 36.04
N ILE A 19 2.23 13.84 35.73
CA ILE A 19 1.82 12.52 36.21
C ILE A 19 1.34 11.65 35.04
N ASN A 20 1.87 11.86 33.84
CA ASN A 20 1.47 11.14 32.63
C ASN A 20 1.83 9.65 32.71
N GLY A 21 0.95 8.77 32.21
CA GLY A 21 1.28 7.35 32.03
C GLY A 21 1.49 6.56 33.32
N LEU A 22 1.03 7.06 34.47
CA LEU A 22 1.26 6.47 35.79
C LEU A 22 0.14 5.52 36.24
N ASN A 23 -0.84 5.21 35.37
CA ASN A 23 -2.00 4.37 35.66
C ASN A 23 -2.82 4.87 36.88
N LEU A 24 -2.88 6.18 37.08
CA LEU A 24 -3.55 6.79 38.22
C LEU A 24 -5.07 6.85 38.00
N THR A 25 -5.85 6.59 39.04
CA THR A 25 -7.32 6.77 39.03
C THR A 25 -7.76 8.15 39.55
N ARG A 26 -6.84 8.85 40.23
CA ARG A 26 -6.99 10.21 40.79
C ARG A 26 -5.61 10.86 40.94
N ILE A 27 -5.58 12.18 41.09
CA ILE A 27 -4.34 12.91 41.44
C ILE A 27 -3.90 12.51 42.86
N PRO A 28 -2.64 12.07 43.08
CA PRO A 28 -2.21 11.43 44.34
C PRO A 28 -1.76 12.41 45.44
N PHE A 29 -1.96 13.72 45.25
CA PHE A 29 -1.57 14.77 46.21
C PHE A 29 -2.66 15.82 46.34
N TYR A 30 -2.69 16.48 47.49
CA TYR A 30 -3.56 17.63 47.74
C TYR A 30 -3.00 18.89 47.07
N LEU A 31 -3.86 19.59 46.32
CA LEU A 31 -3.55 20.85 45.64
C LEU A 31 -4.46 21.96 46.21
N PRO A 32 -3.96 22.83 47.11
CA PRO A 32 -4.76 23.96 47.58
C PRO A 32 -5.09 24.93 46.43
N PRO A 33 -6.26 25.60 46.44
CA PRO A 33 -6.68 26.54 45.40
C PRO A 33 -5.64 27.57 44.96
N ASN A 34 -4.84 28.07 45.92
CA ASN A 34 -3.83 29.11 45.68
C ASN A 34 -2.42 28.57 45.38
N HIS A 35 -2.26 27.27 45.10
CA HIS A 35 -0.95 26.69 44.79
C HIS A 35 -0.30 27.37 43.57
N ALA A 36 1.03 27.40 43.52
CA ALA A 36 1.80 27.98 42.43
C ALA A 36 1.74 27.19 41.08
N VAL A 37 0.93 26.12 41.00
CA VAL A 37 0.84 25.28 39.80
C VAL A 37 0.28 26.10 38.65
N ARG A 38 0.94 26.02 37.49
CA ARG A 38 0.54 26.65 36.24
C ARG A 38 0.13 25.64 35.19
N SER A 39 0.72 24.43 35.20
CA SER A 39 0.41 23.37 34.26
C SER A 39 0.16 22.05 34.97
N ILE A 40 -0.88 21.33 34.54
CA ILE A 40 -1.18 19.96 34.96
C ILE A 40 -1.15 19.08 33.71
N GLU A 41 -0.23 18.13 33.67
CA GLU A 41 -0.10 17.08 32.67
C GLU A 41 -0.43 15.75 33.34
N ALA A 42 -1.57 15.18 33.00
CA ALA A 42 -2.07 13.93 33.58
C ALA A 42 -2.68 13.00 32.52
N SER A 43 -2.11 12.99 31.32
CA SER A 43 -2.55 12.16 30.21
C SER A 43 -2.19 10.68 30.38
N HIS A 44 -2.84 9.80 29.62
CA HIS A 44 -2.61 8.35 29.65
C HIS A 44 -2.77 7.74 31.06
N ASN A 45 -3.87 8.08 31.72
CA ASN A 45 -4.23 7.57 33.04
C ASN A 45 -5.66 7.00 33.02
N THR A 46 -6.22 6.66 34.18
CA THR A 46 -7.63 6.24 34.35
C THR A 46 -8.37 7.18 35.28
N LEU A 47 -8.07 8.48 35.19
CA LEU A 47 -8.62 9.49 36.08
C LEU A 47 -10.14 9.52 36.02
N SER A 48 -10.77 9.46 37.19
CA SER A 48 -12.22 9.55 37.38
C SER A 48 -12.66 10.81 38.11
N SER A 49 -11.71 11.59 38.64
CA SER A 49 -11.95 12.81 39.40
C SER A 49 -10.86 13.85 39.13
N PHE A 50 -11.22 15.13 39.15
CA PHE A 50 -10.33 16.26 38.87
C PHE A 50 -10.38 17.31 40.01
N PRO A 51 -9.31 18.09 40.29
CA PRO A 51 -9.37 19.19 41.25
C PRO A 51 -10.40 20.23 40.84
N LEU A 52 -11.16 20.73 41.81
CA LEU A 52 -12.31 21.61 41.56
C LEU A 52 -11.93 23.08 41.40
N GLU A 53 -10.86 23.54 42.04
CA GLU A 53 -10.47 24.95 42.01
C GLU A 53 -8.95 25.11 42.06
N LEU A 54 -8.38 25.81 41.08
CA LEU A 54 -6.96 26.19 41.05
C LEU A 54 -6.77 27.55 40.37
N THR A 55 -6.43 28.56 41.17
CA THR A 55 -6.36 29.97 40.75
C THR A 55 -5.28 30.23 39.69
N ASN A 56 -4.10 29.63 39.82
CA ASN A 56 -2.92 29.96 39.00
C ASN A 56 -2.76 29.10 37.74
N VAL A 57 -3.58 28.07 37.57
CA VAL A 57 -3.46 27.12 36.46
C VAL A 57 -3.82 27.79 35.15
N MET A 58 -2.98 27.57 34.14
CA MET A 58 -3.09 28.11 32.79
C MET A 58 -3.28 27.00 31.76
N THR A 59 -2.77 25.80 32.02
CA THR A 59 -2.84 24.65 31.10
C THR A 59 -3.22 23.39 31.85
N ILE A 60 -4.18 22.65 31.31
CA ILE A 60 -4.62 21.34 31.81
C ILE A 60 -4.62 20.37 30.64
N ASP A 61 -3.94 19.23 30.82
CA ASP A 61 -4.01 18.08 29.94
C ASP A 61 -4.44 16.84 30.73
N VAL A 62 -5.62 16.33 30.40
CA VAL A 62 -6.19 15.07 30.91
C VAL A 62 -6.60 14.16 29.75
N SER A 63 -5.90 14.28 28.62
CA SER A 63 -6.17 13.44 27.45
C SER A 63 -5.88 11.96 27.72
N PHE A 64 -6.46 11.06 26.91
CA PHE A 64 -6.26 9.61 27.06
C PHE A 64 -6.59 9.13 28.49
N ASN A 65 -7.78 9.49 28.95
CA ASN A 65 -8.36 9.04 30.22
C ASN A 65 -9.72 8.36 29.95
N SER A 66 -10.53 8.13 30.98
CA SER A 66 -11.84 7.48 30.86
C SER A 66 -12.99 8.36 31.37
N LEU A 67 -12.85 9.68 31.24
CA LEU A 67 -13.85 10.64 31.70
C LEU A 67 -15.13 10.52 30.87
N ARG A 68 -16.27 10.29 31.54
CA ARG A 68 -17.60 10.19 30.89
C ARG A 68 -18.40 11.48 30.97
N GLU A 69 -18.15 12.25 32.03
CA GLU A 69 -18.76 13.53 32.30
C GLU A 69 -17.73 14.44 32.97
N ILE A 70 -17.97 15.73 32.90
CA ILE A 70 -17.29 16.72 33.73
C ILE A 70 -18.31 17.13 34.80
N PRO A 71 -18.03 16.94 36.11
CA PRO A 71 -19.03 17.17 37.14
C PRO A 71 -19.57 18.62 37.14
N ASP A 72 -20.87 18.80 37.38
CA ASP A 72 -21.53 20.12 37.48
C ASP A 72 -21.17 20.92 38.76
N GLU A 73 -20.04 20.59 39.41
CA GLU A 73 -19.54 21.29 40.59
C GLU A 73 -18.88 22.63 40.18
N LYS A 74 -18.64 23.54 41.16
CA LYS A 74 -18.07 24.87 40.93
C LYS A 74 -16.60 24.82 40.49
N PHE A 75 -16.34 24.37 39.25
CA PHE A 75 -15.02 24.45 38.64
C PHE A 75 -14.58 25.90 38.50
N SER A 76 -13.43 26.25 39.06
CA SER A 76 -12.90 27.62 39.00
C SER A 76 -11.42 27.61 38.64
N PHE A 77 -11.15 27.99 37.38
CA PHE A 77 -9.82 28.15 36.82
C PHE A 77 -9.72 29.51 36.10
N PRO A 78 -9.69 30.63 36.85
CA PRO A 78 -9.80 31.98 36.28
C PRO A 78 -8.66 32.38 35.34
N ASN A 79 -7.54 31.64 35.37
CA ASN A 79 -6.37 31.87 34.53
C ASN A 79 -6.17 30.82 33.43
N LEU A 80 -7.11 29.88 33.25
CA LEU A 80 -7.01 28.82 32.27
C LEU A 80 -6.97 29.40 30.85
N ARG A 81 -6.00 28.93 30.05
CA ARG A 81 -5.77 29.31 28.66
C ARG A 81 -5.93 28.12 27.73
N LYS A 82 -5.43 26.96 28.13
CA LYS A 82 -5.54 25.72 27.35
C LYS A 82 -6.16 24.59 28.16
N LEU A 83 -7.08 23.86 27.54
CA LEU A 83 -7.73 22.69 28.10
C LEU A 83 -7.71 21.54 27.09
N ASN A 84 -6.96 20.48 27.39
CA ASN A 84 -6.92 19.26 26.59
C ASN A 84 -7.64 18.12 27.33
N ILE A 85 -8.77 17.67 26.78
CA ILE A 85 -9.57 16.54 27.27
C ILE A 85 -9.79 15.52 26.12
N ALA A 86 -8.86 15.47 25.16
CA ALA A 86 -8.93 14.54 24.04
C ALA A 86 -8.94 13.07 24.46
N SER A 87 -9.44 12.17 23.62
CA SER A 87 -9.44 10.72 23.87
C SER A 87 -10.04 10.36 25.23
N ASN A 88 -11.30 10.76 25.43
CA ASN A 88 -12.12 10.44 26.60
C ASN A 88 -13.50 9.96 26.11
N ASN A 89 -14.45 9.80 27.04
CA ASN A 89 -15.79 9.26 26.76
C ASN A 89 -16.90 10.30 26.99
N LEU A 90 -16.61 11.59 26.81
CA LEU A 90 -17.58 12.66 27.05
C LEU A 90 -18.69 12.65 26.00
N SER A 91 -19.95 12.55 26.43
CA SER A 91 -21.12 12.67 25.54
C SER A 91 -21.72 14.07 25.49
N LYS A 92 -21.44 14.90 26.51
CA LYS A 92 -21.91 16.28 26.66
C LYS A 92 -20.84 17.11 27.36
N LEU A 93 -20.90 18.42 27.17
CA LEU A 93 -20.08 19.38 27.91
C LEU A 93 -20.93 20.19 28.90
N PRO A 94 -20.37 20.58 30.06
CA PRO A 94 -21.09 21.36 31.03
C PRO A 94 -21.14 22.85 30.65
N VAL A 95 -22.23 23.52 30.99
CA VAL A 95 -22.50 24.93 30.63
C VAL A 95 -21.45 25.90 31.22
N PHE A 96 -20.86 25.56 32.37
CA PHE A 96 -19.91 26.44 33.05
C PHE A 96 -18.61 26.68 32.26
N LEU A 97 -18.28 25.87 31.23
CA LEU A 97 -17.10 26.12 30.39
C LEU A 97 -17.14 27.53 29.76
N ASN A 98 -18.34 28.06 29.52
CA ASN A 98 -18.57 29.42 29.04
C ASN A 98 -18.03 30.51 30.00
N ASN A 99 -17.80 30.18 31.27
CA ASN A 99 -17.27 31.12 32.26
C ASN A 99 -15.75 31.34 32.15
N PHE A 100 -15.02 30.52 31.38
CA PHE A 100 -13.56 30.62 31.27
C PHE A 100 -13.11 31.74 30.33
N SER A 101 -13.18 32.98 30.81
CA SER A 101 -12.91 34.21 30.05
C SER A 101 -11.48 34.38 29.46
N LYS A 102 -10.51 33.55 29.86
CA LYS A 102 -9.12 33.58 29.34
C LYS A 102 -8.76 32.38 28.47
N LEU A 103 -9.68 31.42 28.32
CA LEU A 103 -9.46 30.19 27.57
C LEU A 103 -9.43 30.49 26.09
N ASN A 104 -8.34 30.11 25.41
CA ASN A 104 -8.11 30.38 24.00
C ASN A 104 -7.91 29.11 23.15
N GLU A 105 -7.67 27.95 23.78
CA GLU A 105 -7.50 26.68 23.08
C GLU A 105 -8.18 25.54 23.84
N ILE A 106 -9.02 24.77 23.13
CA ILE A 106 -9.67 23.58 23.69
C ILE A 106 -9.52 22.41 22.73
N ASN A 107 -9.16 21.25 23.29
CA ASN A 107 -9.14 19.99 22.56
C ASN A 107 -10.11 18.97 23.18
N PHE A 108 -11.14 18.61 22.40
CA PHE A 108 -12.14 17.57 22.67
C PHE A 108 -12.09 16.43 21.66
N GLU A 109 -11.01 16.31 20.90
CA GLU A 109 -10.77 15.23 19.96
C GLU A 109 -11.14 13.87 20.55
N LYS A 110 -11.75 12.99 19.74
CA LYS A 110 -12.00 11.59 20.10
C LYS A 110 -12.79 11.46 21.40
N ASN A 111 -13.96 12.08 21.43
CA ASN A 111 -14.98 11.93 22.47
C ASN A 111 -16.26 11.33 21.87
N CYS A 112 -17.42 11.56 22.49
CA CYS A 112 -18.74 11.09 22.03
C CYS A 112 -19.73 12.25 21.91
N LEU A 113 -19.26 13.48 21.67
CA LEU A 113 -20.11 14.66 21.66
C LEU A 113 -21.09 14.60 20.49
N THR A 114 -22.39 14.72 20.77
CA THR A 114 -23.47 14.69 19.76
C THR A 114 -24.02 16.07 19.44
N GLU A 115 -23.92 16.99 20.40
CA GLU A 115 -24.30 18.39 20.31
C GLU A 115 -23.28 19.26 21.06
N LEU A 116 -23.11 20.50 20.62
CA LEU A 116 -22.19 21.44 21.27
C LEU A 116 -22.67 22.89 21.08
N ASN A 117 -22.70 23.61 22.19
CA ASN A 117 -22.89 25.06 22.21
C ASN A 117 -21.85 25.69 23.14
N LEU A 118 -20.95 26.49 22.58
CA LEU A 118 -19.91 27.20 23.32
C LEU A 118 -20.02 28.70 23.06
N ASP A 119 -19.97 29.48 24.14
CA ASP A 119 -19.90 30.95 24.11
C ASP A 119 -18.76 31.43 25.01
N ILE A 120 -17.54 31.04 24.63
CA ILE A 120 -16.30 31.36 25.35
C ILE A 120 -15.67 32.58 24.65
N PRO A 121 -15.66 33.78 25.26
CA PRO A 121 -15.40 35.03 24.50
C PRO A 121 -14.03 35.15 23.82
N LYS A 122 -13.01 34.39 24.26
CA LYS A 122 -11.64 34.47 23.75
C LYS A 122 -11.13 33.18 23.12
N ILE A 123 -12.03 32.23 22.84
CA ILE A 123 -11.63 30.95 22.24
C ILE A 123 -11.17 31.19 20.80
N GLU A 124 -9.95 30.77 20.48
CA GLU A 124 -9.32 30.94 19.17
C GLU A 124 -9.20 29.61 18.43
N LYS A 125 -9.01 28.50 19.15
CA LYS A 125 -8.78 27.16 18.58
C LYS A 125 -9.65 26.12 19.26
N ILE A 126 -10.38 25.36 18.44
CA ILE A 126 -11.27 24.29 18.90
C ILE A 126 -11.00 23.04 18.07
N ASN A 127 -10.60 21.96 18.74
CA ASN A 127 -10.49 20.65 18.12
C ASN A 127 -11.64 19.75 18.62
N LEU A 128 -12.50 19.34 17.69
CA LEU A 128 -13.65 18.44 17.86
C LEU A 128 -13.56 17.24 16.91
N PHE A 129 -12.36 16.97 16.38
CA PHE A 129 -12.08 15.86 15.50
C PHE A 129 -12.58 14.55 16.12
N LEU A 130 -13.19 13.68 15.31
CA LEU A 130 -13.62 12.36 15.71
C LEU A 130 -14.60 12.38 16.91
N ASN A 131 -15.71 13.09 16.73
CA ASN A 131 -16.85 13.09 17.64
C ASN A 131 -18.09 12.53 16.92
N CYS A 132 -19.29 12.78 17.46
CA CYS A 132 -20.56 12.31 16.90
C CYS A 132 -21.51 13.47 16.55
N LEU A 133 -20.96 14.65 16.22
CA LEU A 133 -21.77 15.84 15.94
C LEU A 133 -22.55 15.65 14.65
N ILE A 134 -23.87 15.86 14.73
CA ILE A 134 -24.78 15.73 13.57
C ILE A 134 -25.02 17.09 12.89
N ASN A 135 -24.80 18.19 13.62
CA ASN A 135 -24.95 19.56 13.14
C ASN A 135 -23.67 20.35 13.38
N PHE A 136 -23.44 21.39 12.57
CA PHE A 136 -22.37 22.35 12.84
C PHE A 136 -22.61 23.01 14.22
N PRO A 137 -21.62 23.04 15.12
CA PRO A 137 -21.81 23.55 16.48
C PRO A 137 -21.98 25.08 16.53
N SER A 138 -22.72 25.57 17.52
CA SER A 138 -22.80 27.01 17.81
C SER A 138 -21.52 27.45 18.54
N LEU A 139 -20.74 28.31 17.88
CA LEU A 139 -19.41 28.77 18.33
C LEU A 139 -19.30 30.31 18.21
N PRO A 140 -18.46 30.96 19.03
CA PRO A 140 -18.30 32.42 19.00
C PRO A 140 -17.45 32.88 17.81
N GLN A 141 -17.63 34.13 17.38
CA GLN A 141 -16.89 34.72 16.25
C GLN A 141 -15.39 34.89 16.50
N SER A 142 -14.90 34.70 17.73
CA SER A 142 -13.46 34.78 18.05
C SER A 142 -12.65 33.61 17.48
N VAL A 143 -13.30 32.52 17.07
CA VAL A 143 -12.61 31.31 16.63
C VAL A 143 -11.87 31.54 15.31
N SER A 144 -10.62 31.08 15.28
CA SER A 144 -9.70 31.16 14.13
C SER A 144 -9.37 29.80 13.53
N ILE A 145 -9.46 28.71 14.30
CA ILE A 145 -9.19 27.34 13.83
C ILE A 145 -10.26 26.41 14.41
N ILE A 146 -10.92 25.66 13.53
CA ILE A 146 -11.92 24.64 13.88
C ILE A 146 -11.53 23.34 13.21
N ASP A 147 -11.35 22.29 14.02
CA ASP A 147 -11.31 20.92 13.52
C ASP A 147 -12.61 20.19 13.87
N LEU A 148 -13.40 19.85 12.86
CA LEU A 148 -14.64 19.08 12.91
C LEU A 148 -14.54 17.79 12.09
N GLY A 149 -13.33 17.35 11.73
CA GLY A 149 -13.13 16.15 10.95
C GLY A 149 -13.73 14.91 11.61
N PHE A 150 -14.17 13.93 10.82
CA PHE A 150 -14.74 12.65 11.27
C PHE A 150 -15.89 12.80 12.28
N ASN A 151 -16.85 13.68 11.96
CA ASN A 151 -18.15 13.77 12.62
C ASN A 151 -19.27 13.24 11.68
N GLN A 152 -20.54 13.58 11.94
CA GLN A 152 -21.72 13.17 11.17
C GLN A 152 -22.51 14.38 10.63
N ILE A 153 -21.82 15.51 10.41
CA ILE A 153 -22.43 16.76 9.94
C ILE A 153 -22.93 16.59 8.51
N ARG A 154 -24.15 17.05 8.22
CA ARG A 154 -24.79 16.95 6.89
C ARG A 154 -24.90 18.25 6.12
N ASP A 155 -25.02 19.36 6.85
CA ASP A 155 -25.29 20.69 6.32
C ASP A 155 -24.31 21.70 6.91
N VAL A 156 -23.79 22.57 6.05
CA VAL A 156 -22.96 23.71 6.44
C VAL A 156 -23.62 25.00 5.94
N ASP A 157 -24.20 25.75 6.88
CA ASP A 157 -24.83 27.06 6.65
C ASP A 157 -24.49 28.01 7.80
N VAL A 158 -23.24 28.47 7.82
CA VAL A 158 -22.66 29.24 8.94
C VAL A 158 -21.71 30.32 8.43
N ASN A 159 -21.51 31.35 9.24
CA ASN A 159 -20.67 32.50 8.93
C ASN A 159 -19.65 32.75 10.04
N PHE A 160 -18.36 32.82 9.70
CA PHE A 160 -17.30 33.12 10.65
C PHE A 160 -16.32 34.15 10.08
N GLN A 161 -16.26 35.32 10.73
CA GLN A 161 -15.47 36.45 10.23
C GLN A 161 -13.96 36.31 10.48
N ASN A 162 -13.56 35.52 11.49
CA ASN A 162 -12.16 35.38 11.91
C ASN A 162 -11.54 34.00 11.62
N LEU A 163 -12.31 33.08 11.03
CA LEU A 163 -11.87 31.72 10.79
C LEU A 163 -10.80 31.68 9.69
N LYS A 164 -9.69 31.00 9.98
CA LYS A 164 -8.53 30.81 9.09
C LYS A 164 -8.36 29.37 8.64
N GLU A 165 -8.67 28.40 9.51
CA GLU A 165 -8.57 26.99 9.17
C GLU A 165 -9.86 26.26 9.58
N LEU A 166 -10.42 25.50 8.65
CA LEU A 166 -11.62 24.70 8.85
C LEU A 166 -11.41 23.29 8.29
N ASN A 167 -11.40 22.30 9.17
CA ASN A 167 -11.41 20.89 8.81
C ASN A 167 -12.81 20.31 9.02
N LEU A 168 -13.41 19.80 7.96
CA LEU A 168 -14.71 19.13 7.87
C LEU A 168 -14.59 17.76 7.19
N SER A 169 -13.36 17.24 7.03
CA SER A 169 -13.10 15.96 6.39
C SER A 169 -13.90 14.82 7.03
N GLY A 170 -14.30 13.81 6.27
CA GLY A 170 -14.88 12.59 6.82
C GLY A 170 -16.24 12.78 7.51
N ASN A 171 -16.99 13.83 7.17
CA ASN A 171 -18.37 14.03 7.61
C ASN A 171 -19.36 13.36 6.64
N ASP A 172 -20.65 13.66 6.78
CA ASP A 172 -21.71 13.22 5.86
C ASP A 172 -22.30 14.40 5.08
N ILE A 173 -21.47 15.41 4.79
CA ILE A 173 -21.93 16.68 4.22
C ILE A 173 -22.45 16.43 2.81
N THR A 174 -23.71 16.80 2.59
CA THR A 174 -24.37 16.75 1.28
C THR A 174 -24.67 18.15 0.75
N ASN A 175 -24.70 19.14 1.64
CA ASN A 175 -25.05 20.52 1.33
C ASN A 175 -24.07 21.47 2.01
N PHE A 176 -23.38 22.27 1.20
CA PHE A 176 -22.59 23.41 1.63
C PHE A 176 -23.25 24.65 1.03
N SER A 177 -23.81 25.51 1.88
CA SER A 177 -24.61 26.66 1.48
C SER A 177 -23.80 27.75 0.78
N GLU A 178 -24.37 28.36 -0.27
CA GLU A 178 -23.85 29.57 -0.94
C GLU A 178 -23.94 30.83 -0.05
N ASN A 179 -24.74 30.80 1.01
CA ASN A 179 -24.89 31.93 1.95
C ASN A 179 -23.79 31.97 3.02
N CYS A 180 -22.93 30.96 3.07
CA CYS A 180 -21.78 30.93 3.95
C CYS A 180 -20.78 32.05 3.61
N SER A 181 -20.01 32.45 4.63
CA SER A 181 -19.00 33.50 4.50
C SER A 181 -17.86 33.27 5.48
N PHE A 182 -16.67 33.06 4.92
CA PHE A 182 -15.41 32.88 5.65
C PHE A 182 -14.33 33.79 5.04
N PRO A 183 -14.40 35.12 5.26
CA PRO A 183 -13.58 36.10 4.54
C PRO A 183 -12.08 36.02 4.83
N LEU A 184 -11.68 35.32 5.90
CA LEU A 184 -10.29 35.14 6.31
C LEU A 184 -9.80 33.69 6.20
N LEU A 185 -10.59 32.79 5.62
CA LEU A 185 -10.24 31.36 5.56
C LEU A 185 -9.06 31.13 4.61
N GLU A 186 -8.00 30.54 5.11
CA GLU A 186 -6.77 30.21 4.40
C GLU A 186 -6.69 28.72 4.04
N LYS A 187 -7.29 27.84 4.87
CA LYS A 187 -7.32 26.38 4.64
C LYS A 187 -8.71 25.79 4.86
N LEU A 188 -9.14 24.99 3.90
CA LEU A 188 -10.40 24.25 3.95
C LEU A 188 -10.15 22.78 3.58
N ASP A 189 -10.54 21.89 4.47
CA ASP A 189 -10.64 20.47 4.18
C ASP A 189 -12.10 20.03 4.30
N VAL A 190 -12.68 19.59 3.19
CA VAL A 190 -14.04 19.04 3.07
C VAL A 190 -14.01 17.70 2.32
N SER A 191 -12.85 17.04 2.32
CA SER A 191 -12.65 15.72 1.72
C SER A 191 -13.50 14.63 2.40
N LEU A 192 -13.66 13.48 1.76
CA LEU A 192 -14.33 12.30 2.33
C LEU A 192 -15.78 12.58 2.77
N ASN A 193 -16.49 13.44 2.04
CA ASN A 193 -17.89 13.82 2.27
C ASN A 193 -18.83 13.24 1.20
N LYS A 194 -20.06 13.74 1.08
CA LYS A 194 -21.06 13.31 0.09
C LYS A 194 -21.49 14.47 -0.81
N LEU A 195 -20.59 15.43 -1.05
CA LEU A 195 -20.89 16.61 -1.85
C LEU A 195 -21.02 16.26 -3.33
N VAL A 196 -22.12 16.69 -3.95
CA VAL A 196 -22.32 16.63 -5.42
C VAL A 196 -22.00 17.98 -6.06
N SER A 197 -22.04 19.05 -5.28
CA SER A 197 -21.65 20.41 -5.66
C SER A 197 -21.05 21.13 -4.45
N ILE A 198 -20.37 22.24 -4.69
CA ILE A 198 -19.81 23.13 -3.66
C ILE A 198 -20.07 24.59 -4.06
N PRO A 199 -20.23 25.54 -3.11
CA PRO A 199 -20.47 26.92 -3.49
C PRO A 199 -19.29 27.56 -4.20
N ASN A 200 -19.50 28.74 -4.76
CA ASN A 200 -18.43 29.56 -5.32
C ASN A 200 -17.44 29.95 -4.20
N LEU A 201 -16.31 29.24 -4.14
CA LEU A 201 -15.30 29.45 -3.11
C LEU A 201 -14.56 30.77 -3.28
N ALA A 202 -14.53 31.34 -4.49
CA ALA A 202 -14.00 32.70 -4.69
C ALA A 202 -14.83 33.77 -3.96
N LYS A 203 -16.14 33.55 -3.79
CA LYS A 203 -17.03 34.44 -3.01
C LYS A 203 -17.04 34.09 -1.52
N VAL A 204 -17.17 32.81 -1.21
CA VAL A 204 -17.36 32.32 0.17
C VAL A 204 -16.05 32.35 0.97
N CYS A 205 -14.92 32.03 0.33
CA CYS A 205 -13.59 31.91 0.94
C CYS A 205 -12.51 32.68 0.14
N PRO A 206 -12.60 34.02 0.01
CA PRO A 206 -11.77 34.80 -0.92
C PRO A 206 -10.26 34.80 -0.63
N LYS A 207 -9.82 34.29 0.53
CA LYS A 207 -8.41 34.20 0.94
C LYS A 207 -7.88 32.77 1.02
N LEU A 208 -8.56 31.82 0.38
CA LEU A 208 -8.20 30.41 0.47
C LEU A 208 -6.89 30.12 -0.27
N HIS A 209 -5.95 29.45 0.40
CA HIS A 209 -4.66 29.03 -0.16
C HIS A 209 -4.56 27.51 -0.31
N SER A 210 -5.26 26.74 0.54
CA SER A 210 -5.25 25.27 0.50
C SER A 210 -6.66 24.70 0.55
N LEU A 211 -6.98 23.84 -0.41
CA LEU A 211 -8.28 23.18 -0.54
C LEU A 211 -8.11 21.67 -0.71
N HIS A 212 -8.74 20.90 0.18
CA HIS A 212 -8.89 19.46 0.07
C HIS A 212 -10.36 19.10 -0.14
N LEU A 213 -10.67 18.55 -1.31
CA LEU A 213 -12.01 18.16 -1.78
C LEU A 213 -12.08 16.70 -2.24
N ALA A 214 -11.01 15.95 -2.03
CA ALA A 214 -10.91 14.59 -2.49
C ALA A 214 -12.03 13.68 -1.95
N TYR A 215 -12.36 12.62 -2.67
CA TYR A 215 -13.35 11.62 -2.23
C TYR A 215 -14.75 12.22 -1.97
N ASN A 216 -15.27 12.92 -2.97
CA ASN A 216 -16.64 13.43 -3.03
C ASN A 216 -17.30 12.96 -4.35
N PHE A 217 -18.44 13.55 -4.72
CA PHE A 217 -19.19 13.20 -5.93
C PHE A 217 -19.37 14.43 -6.85
N LEU A 218 -18.41 15.35 -6.85
CA LEU A 218 -18.48 16.58 -7.66
C LEU A 218 -18.47 16.22 -9.14
N ALA A 219 -19.45 16.73 -9.90
CA ALA A 219 -19.52 16.58 -11.36
C ALA A 219 -18.79 17.73 -12.10
N GLU A 220 -18.58 18.86 -11.42
CA GLU A 220 -17.98 20.08 -11.96
C GLU A 220 -16.78 20.52 -11.11
N PHE A 221 -15.79 21.13 -11.76
CA PHE A 221 -14.64 21.70 -11.06
C PHE A 221 -15.09 22.96 -10.28
N PRO A 222 -14.64 23.15 -9.03
CA PRO A 222 -15.07 24.27 -8.20
C PRO A 222 -14.55 25.63 -8.72
N GLU A 223 -15.34 26.70 -8.52
CA GLU A 223 -14.87 28.07 -8.72
C GLU A 223 -13.97 28.51 -7.56
N LEU A 224 -12.67 28.67 -7.81
CA LEU A 224 -11.66 28.96 -6.79
C LEU A 224 -11.27 30.44 -6.74
N PRO A 225 -10.82 30.97 -5.58
CA PRO A 225 -10.15 32.27 -5.51
C PRO A 225 -8.76 32.22 -6.14
N ASN A 226 -8.26 33.36 -6.62
CA ASN A 226 -6.93 33.45 -7.26
C ASN A 226 -5.77 33.21 -6.28
N THR A 227 -6.01 33.29 -4.97
CA THR A 227 -5.01 33.02 -3.92
C THR A 227 -4.69 31.55 -3.72
N ILE A 228 -5.37 30.64 -4.44
CA ILE A 228 -5.24 29.20 -4.23
C ILE A 228 -3.84 28.72 -4.64
N GLU A 229 -3.12 28.08 -3.71
CA GLU A 229 -1.80 27.51 -3.94
C GLU A 229 -1.84 25.98 -4.09
N ARG A 230 -2.78 25.32 -3.40
CA ARG A 230 -2.93 23.87 -3.41
C ARG A 230 -4.40 23.49 -3.55
N CYS A 231 -4.70 22.68 -4.55
CA CYS A 231 -6.05 22.18 -4.78
C CYS A 231 -6.00 20.66 -5.03
N ASP A 232 -6.69 19.91 -4.20
CA ASP A 232 -6.90 18.48 -4.37
C ASP A 232 -8.39 18.20 -4.57
N VAL A 233 -8.76 17.85 -5.79
CA VAL A 233 -10.12 17.45 -6.20
C VAL A 233 -10.14 16.01 -6.71
N SER A 234 -9.16 15.20 -6.30
CA SER A 234 -9.06 13.80 -6.72
C SER A 234 -10.26 12.96 -6.27
N HIS A 235 -10.48 11.80 -6.89
CA HIS A 235 -11.57 10.88 -6.50
C HIS A 235 -12.94 11.58 -6.47
N ASN A 236 -13.28 12.25 -7.57
CA ASN A 236 -14.58 12.88 -7.80
C ASN A 236 -15.16 12.36 -9.13
N CYS A 237 -16.21 13.00 -9.63
CA CYS A 237 -16.86 12.63 -10.89
C CYS A 237 -16.70 13.72 -11.96
N ILE A 238 -15.66 14.58 -11.87
CA ILE A 238 -15.53 15.78 -12.69
C ILE A 238 -15.29 15.39 -14.15
N GLU A 239 -16.12 15.89 -15.05
CA GLU A 239 -16.04 15.57 -16.49
C GLU A 239 -15.30 16.62 -17.32
N LYS A 240 -15.28 17.87 -16.83
CA LYS A 240 -14.71 19.01 -17.54
C LYS A 240 -13.86 19.87 -16.61
N LEU A 241 -12.75 20.36 -17.18
CA LEU A 241 -11.86 21.32 -16.56
C LEU A 241 -11.80 22.56 -17.43
N ASP A 242 -12.29 23.68 -16.91
CA ASP A 242 -12.23 24.98 -17.58
C ASP A 242 -10.83 25.61 -17.45
N LYS A 243 -10.68 26.85 -17.93
CA LYS A 243 -9.39 27.55 -18.01
C LYS A 243 -8.70 27.68 -16.63
N LEU A 244 -7.52 27.08 -16.49
CA LEU A 244 -6.70 27.15 -15.26
C LEU A 244 -5.72 28.33 -15.22
N THR A 245 -5.43 28.99 -16.35
CA THR A 245 -4.38 30.02 -16.42
C THR A 245 -4.66 31.27 -15.58
N GLY A 246 -5.85 31.41 -14.99
CA GLY A 246 -6.18 32.50 -14.06
C GLY A 246 -5.64 32.31 -12.64
N TYR A 247 -5.18 31.10 -12.29
CA TYR A 247 -4.70 30.75 -10.96
C TYR A 247 -3.16 30.84 -10.88
N GLU A 248 -2.62 32.06 -10.91
CA GLU A 248 -1.16 32.28 -10.96
C GLU A 248 -0.42 31.79 -9.72
N ASP A 249 -1.07 31.74 -8.56
CA ASP A 249 -0.49 31.26 -7.31
C ASP A 249 -0.56 29.73 -7.17
N LEU A 250 -1.26 29.01 -8.07
CA LEU A 250 -1.46 27.56 -7.95
C LEU A 250 -0.16 26.79 -8.20
N LEU A 251 0.33 26.13 -7.14
CA LEU A 251 1.56 25.36 -7.13
C LEU A 251 1.31 23.86 -7.23
N TYR A 252 0.23 23.36 -6.61
CA TYR A 252 -0.11 21.94 -6.57
C TYR A 252 -1.55 21.72 -7.04
N LEU A 253 -1.73 20.82 -7.99
CA LEU A 253 -3.05 20.40 -8.46
C LEU A 253 -3.13 18.87 -8.53
N ASP A 254 -4.12 18.31 -7.84
CA ASP A 254 -4.50 16.91 -7.97
C ASP A 254 -5.91 16.79 -8.54
N ILE A 255 -5.99 16.25 -9.76
CA ILE A 255 -7.22 15.99 -10.52
C ILE A 255 -7.34 14.50 -10.86
N SER A 256 -6.56 13.63 -10.19
CA SER A 256 -6.57 12.19 -10.42
C SER A 256 -7.93 11.57 -10.10
N TYR A 257 -8.22 10.39 -10.66
CA TYR A 257 -9.47 9.65 -10.41
C TYR A 257 -10.73 10.50 -10.64
N ASN A 258 -10.83 11.06 -11.84
CA ASN A 258 -11.98 11.82 -12.33
C ASN A 258 -12.38 11.32 -13.73
N ASN A 259 -13.29 12.02 -14.41
CA ASN A 259 -13.78 11.66 -15.75
C ASN A 259 -13.29 12.65 -16.83
N LEU A 260 -12.16 13.32 -16.61
CA LEU A 260 -11.69 14.39 -17.49
C LEU A 260 -11.17 13.86 -18.82
N SER A 261 -11.59 14.47 -19.93
CA SER A 261 -11.19 14.07 -21.30
C SER A 261 -10.15 14.98 -21.95
N LYS A 262 -10.01 16.22 -21.48
CA LYS A 262 -9.06 17.21 -22.01
C LYS A 262 -8.42 18.00 -20.88
N LEU A 263 -7.10 18.17 -20.95
CA LEU A 263 -6.35 19.01 -20.02
C LEU A 263 -6.12 20.40 -20.65
N PRO A 264 -6.71 21.49 -20.10
CA PRO A 264 -6.47 22.86 -20.56
C PRO A 264 -5.04 23.33 -20.28
N GLU A 265 -4.71 24.54 -20.77
CA GLU A 265 -3.44 25.21 -20.49
C GLU A 265 -3.22 25.35 -18.97
N LEU A 266 -2.04 24.90 -18.50
CA LEU A 266 -1.68 24.86 -17.10
C LEU A 266 -1.23 26.24 -16.58
N PRO A 267 -1.40 26.53 -15.28
CA PRO A 267 -0.81 27.72 -14.67
C PRO A 267 0.72 27.75 -14.79
N LYS A 268 1.29 28.94 -14.93
CA LYS A 268 2.74 29.14 -15.15
C LYS A 268 3.62 28.68 -13.99
N ASN A 269 3.12 28.76 -12.75
CA ASN A 269 3.88 28.46 -11.54
C ASN A 269 3.60 27.06 -10.97
N LEU A 270 2.74 26.27 -11.63
CA LEU A 270 2.40 24.92 -11.19
C LEU A 270 3.67 24.07 -11.11
N ASN A 271 3.95 23.47 -9.96
CA ASN A 271 5.13 22.64 -9.74
C ASN A 271 4.82 21.15 -9.73
N ARG A 272 3.58 20.78 -9.41
CA ARG A 272 3.14 19.40 -9.30
C ARG A 272 1.71 19.25 -9.81
N LEU A 273 1.54 18.34 -10.75
CA LEU A 273 0.28 17.92 -11.32
C LEU A 273 0.13 16.40 -11.13
N LEU A 274 -0.97 15.97 -10.53
CA LEU A 274 -1.41 14.59 -10.50
C LEU A 274 -2.70 14.47 -11.32
N SER A 275 -2.70 13.55 -12.28
CA SER A 275 -3.70 13.48 -13.36
C SER A 275 -3.96 12.07 -13.87
N ASP A 276 -3.54 11.07 -13.10
CA ASP A 276 -3.78 9.67 -13.39
C ASP A 276 -5.27 9.31 -13.29
N HIS A 277 -5.65 8.17 -13.88
CA HIS A 277 -7.02 7.63 -13.81
C HIS A 277 -8.07 8.64 -14.27
N ASN A 278 -7.92 9.09 -15.51
CA ASN A 278 -8.86 9.97 -16.19
C ASN A 278 -9.14 9.42 -17.60
N LYS A 279 -9.74 10.23 -18.47
CA LYS A 279 -10.04 9.89 -19.87
C LYS A 279 -9.28 10.80 -20.83
N PHE A 280 -8.13 11.34 -20.43
CA PHE A 280 -7.41 12.33 -21.24
C PHE A 280 -6.99 11.73 -22.58
N GLU A 281 -7.49 12.30 -23.66
CA GLU A 281 -7.08 11.96 -25.03
C GLU A 281 -5.98 12.91 -25.54
N SER A 282 -5.98 14.15 -25.02
CA SER A 282 -5.09 15.22 -25.43
C SER A 282 -4.89 16.26 -24.33
N CYS A 283 -3.83 17.05 -24.47
CA CYS A 283 -3.44 18.11 -23.55
C CYS A 283 -2.87 19.29 -24.34
N TYR A 284 -3.05 20.52 -23.84
CA TYR A 284 -2.30 21.68 -24.33
C TYR A 284 -0.78 21.48 -24.15
N PRO A 285 0.07 22.16 -24.95
CA PRO A 285 1.51 22.14 -24.73
C PRO A 285 1.86 22.51 -23.28
N ILE A 286 2.73 21.71 -22.66
CA ILE A 286 3.19 21.94 -21.30
C ILE A 286 4.55 22.62 -21.39
N GLU A 287 4.56 23.95 -21.27
CA GLU A 287 5.76 24.79 -21.34
C GLU A 287 6.24 25.27 -19.95
N ASN A 288 5.60 24.76 -18.90
CA ASN A 288 5.89 25.13 -17.52
C ASN A 288 7.33 24.70 -17.13
N GLN A 289 8.07 25.61 -16.48
CA GLN A 289 9.48 25.41 -16.09
C GLN A 289 9.67 24.77 -14.71
N TYR A 290 8.63 24.72 -13.90
CA TYR A 290 8.66 24.22 -12.53
C TYR A 290 8.26 22.75 -12.41
N ILE A 291 7.44 22.24 -13.33
CA ILE A 291 7.08 20.82 -13.37
C ILE A 291 8.30 19.97 -13.74
N ARG A 292 8.71 19.08 -12.83
CA ARG A 292 9.82 18.14 -13.05
C ARG A 292 9.39 16.79 -13.61
N GLY A 293 8.14 16.40 -13.41
CA GLY A 293 7.64 15.11 -13.89
C GLY A 293 6.17 15.21 -14.22
N ILE A 294 5.76 14.52 -15.27
CA ILE A 294 4.36 14.38 -15.66
C ILE A 294 3.94 12.92 -15.54
N GLN A 295 2.83 12.72 -14.83
CA GLN A 295 2.23 11.41 -14.56
C GLN A 295 0.82 11.38 -15.13
N PHE A 296 0.66 10.61 -16.21
CA PHE A 296 -0.60 10.44 -16.95
C PHE A 296 -0.95 8.95 -17.05
N TYR A 297 -0.82 8.22 -15.96
CA TYR A 297 -1.17 6.80 -15.92
C TYR A 297 -2.66 6.59 -16.16
N ASN A 298 -3.02 5.47 -16.81
CA ASN A 298 -4.41 5.06 -17.00
C ASN A 298 -5.26 6.19 -17.61
N ASN A 299 -4.90 6.58 -18.83
CA ASN A 299 -5.58 7.60 -19.63
C ASN A 299 -5.75 7.09 -21.08
N HIS A 300 -6.10 7.98 -22.01
CA HIS A 300 -6.38 7.64 -23.41
C HIS A 300 -5.48 8.41 -24.40
N PHE A 301 -4.28 8.82 -23.98
CA PHE A 301 -3.37 9.54 -24.86
C PHE A 301 -2.91 8.66 -26.03
N GLU A 302 -3.04 9.16 -27.26
CA GLU A 302 -2.46 8.52 -28.45
C GLU A 302 -1.03 8.98 -28.77
N SER A 303 -0.59 10.07 -28.14
CA SER A 303 0.75 10.63 -28.27
C SER A 303 1.17 11.39 -27.02
N ILE A 304 2.47 11.47 -26.75
CA ILE A 304 3.02 12.34 -25.71
C ILE A 304 2.74 13.80 -26.10
N PRO A 305 2.19 14.64 -25.19
CA PRO A 305 1.95 16.05 -25.47
C PRO A 305 3.26 16.80 -25.71
N ILE A 306 3.17 18.00 -26.29
CA ILE A 306 4.35 18.85 -26.54
C ILE A 306 4.87 19.35 -25.18
N ILE A 307 6.08 18.92 -24.83
CA ILE A 307 6.80 19.31 -23.61
C ILE A 307 8.17 19.90 -23.91
N SER A 308 8.51 20.13 -25.18
CA SER A 308 9.85 20.57 -25.62
C SER A 308 10.26 21.92 -25.05
N GLY A 309 9.29 22.78 -24.73
CA GLY A 309 9.51 24.05 -24.05
C GLY A 309 9.65 23.97 -22.52
N SER A 310 9.65 22.78 -21.91
CA SER A 310 9.65 22.59 -20.45
C SER A 310 11.01 22.20 -19.86
N SER A 311 11.05 22.00 -18.54
CA SER A 311 12.18 21.44 -17.79
C SER A 311 11.87 20.06 -17.18
N ILE A 312 10.98 19.29 -17.83
CA ILE A 312 10.53 17.97 -17.40
C ILE A 312 11.67 16.95 -17.50
N THR A 313 11.82 16.12 -16.47
CA THR A 313 12.81 15.05 -16.38
C THR A 313 12.17 13.65 -16.42
N HIS A 314 10.91 13.53 -16.01
CA HIS A 314 10.17 12.25 -15.95
C HIS A 314 8.91 12.30 -16.81
N VAL A 315 8.81 11.40 -17.80
CA VAL A 315 7.66 11.25 -18.70
C VAL A 315 7.02 9.89 -18.44
N LEU A 316 5.88 9.88 -17.77
CA LEU A 316 5.29 8.68 -17.20
C LEU A 316 3.85 8.48 -17.73
N PHE A 317 3.70 7.63 -18.76
CA PHE A 317 2.47 7.40 -19.55
C PHE A 317 2.09 5.91 -19.61
N LYS A 318 2.28 5.17 -18.52
CA LYS A 318 1.82 3.78 -18.36
C LYS A 318 0.32 3.65 -18.69
N HIS A 319 -0.08 2.60 -19.40
CA HIS A 319 -1.47 2.32 -19.76
C HIS A 319 -2.16 3.48 -20.49
N ASN A 320 -1.69 3.75 -21.71
CA ASN A 320 -2.30 4.68 -22.65
C ASN A 320 -2.41 4.01 -24.02
N LEU A 321 -2.68 4.80 -25.06
CA LEU A 321 -2.86 4.34 -26.44
C LEU A 321 -1.74 4.84 -27.37
N ILE A 322 -0.54 5.11 -26.81
CA ILE A 322 0.56 5.74 -27.56
C ILE A 322 1.12 4.78 -28.61
N LYS A 323 1.10 5.20 -29.87
CA LYS A 323 1.54 4.39 -31.03
C LYS A 323 2.98 4.68 -31.45
N SER A 324 3.47 5.90 -31.21
CA SER A 324 4.81 6.33 -31.59
C SER A 324 5.32 7.43 -30.68
N ILE A 325 6.65 7.51 -30.52
CA ILE A 325 7.33 8.60 -29.81
C ILE A 325 7.67 9.69 -30.82
N ASN A 326 7.13 10.90 -30.65
CA ASN A 326 7.61 12.07 -31.38
C ASN A 326 8.69 12.77 -30.58
N VAL A 327 9.95 12.62 -30.98
CA VAL A 327 11.11 13.17 -30.26
C VAL A 327 11.08 14.71 -30.22
N GLN A 328 10.46 15.37 -31.20
CA GLN A 328 10.30 16.83 -31.22
C GLN A 328 9.37 17.36 -30.13
N HIS A 329 8.54 16.50 -29.55
CA HIS A 329 7.68 16.86 -28.42
C HIS A 329 8.44 16.80 -27.09
N LEU A 330 9.59 16.13 -27.01
CA LEU A 330 10.33 15.93 -25.76
C LEU A 330 11.30 17.09 -25.51
N CYS A 331 11.60 17.36 -24.24
CA CYS A 331 12.66 18.31 -23.84
C CYS A 331 13.97 17.57 -23.52
N GLU A 332 15.10 18.22 -23.76
CA GLU A 332 16.44 17.61 -23.60
C GLU A 332 16.78 17.19 -22.16
N THR A 333 16.04 17.71 -21.17
CA THR A 333 16.20 17.39 -19.75
C THR A 333 15.62 16.04 -19.35
N VAL A 334 14.94 15.31 -20.25
CA VAL A 334 14.30 14.03 -19.94
C VAL A 334 15.34 12.98 -19.52
N THR A 335 15.18 12.44 -18.33
CA THR A 335 16.02 11.39 -17.74
C THR A 335 15.34 10.03 -17.71
N MET A 336 14.01 10.01 -17.68
CA MET A 336 13.21 8.79 -17.55
C MET A 336 11.97 8.86 -18.44
N ILE A 337 11.74 7.80 -19.20
CA ILE A 337 10.53 7.58 -19.99
C ILE A 337 9.95 6.22 -19.60
N ASP A 338 8.69 6.22 -19.18
CA ASP A 338 7.89 5.02 -18.97
C ASP A 338 6.65 5.04 -19.88
N LEU A 339 6.63 4.12 -20.83
CA LEU A 339 5.57 3.87 -21.80
C LEU A 339 5.06 2.43 -21.70
N THR A 340 5.12 1.82 -20.52
CA THR A 340 4.59 0.46 -20.29
C THR A 340 3.14 0.35 -20.73
N SER A 341 2.80 -0.77 -21.39
CA SER A 341 1.42 -1.07 -21.81
C SER A 341 0.82 0.03 -22.70
N ASN A 342 1.49 0.27 -23.83
CA ASN A 342 1.05 1.15 -24.91
C ASN A 342 0.99 0.34 -26.23
N LEU A 343 0.99 1.03 -27.38
CA LEU A 343 0.85 0.42 -28.70
C LEU A 343 2.07 0.69 -29.59
N LEU A 344 3.26 0.88 -29.01
CA LEU A 344 4.48 1.20 -29.74
C LEU A 344 4.92 0.04 -30.64
N THR A 345 5.16 0.31 -31.92
CA THR A 345 5.72 -0.67 -32.88
C THR A 345 7.21 -0.47 -33.15
N SER A 346 7.75 0.71 -32.86
CA SER A 346 9.16 1.05 -33.04
C SER A 346 9.60 2.16 -32.08
N ILE A 347 10.91 2.26 -31.86
CA ILE A 347 11.55 3.38 -31.15
C ILE A 347 12.31 4.23 -32.19
N PRO A 348 12.15 5.57 -32.22
CA PRO A 348 12.90 6.43 -33.12
C PRO A 348 14.39 6.47 -32.73
N GLU A 349 15.29 6.52 -33.72
CA GLU A 349 16.74 6.55 -33.50
C GLU A 349 17.18 7.79 -32.72
N GLU A 350 16.54 8.93 -32.98
CA GLU A 350 16.82 10.22 -32.38
C GLU A 350 16.56 10.25 -30.87
N LEU A 351 15.77 9.31 -30.32
CA LEU A 351 15.59 9.21 -28.88
C LEU A 351 16.91 8.91 -28.16
N PHE A 352 17.81 8.18 -28.82
CA PHE A 352 19.10 7.81 -28.25
C PHE A 352 20.14 8.93 -28.30
N ASP A 353 19.83 10.09 -28.89
CA ASP A 353 20.64 11.32 -28.80
C ASP A 353 20.45 12.07 -27.48
N PHE A 354 19.50 11.65 -26.63
CA PHE A 354 19.24 12.32 -25.35
C PHE A 354 20.29 11.93 -24.30
N ASP A 355 21.29 12.78 -24.12
CA ASP A 355 22.42 12.56 -23.20
C ASP A 355 22.02 12.38 -21.72
N GLN A 356 20.84 12.88 -21.34
CA GLN A 356 20.31 12.78 -19.99
C GLN A 356 19.44 11.54 -19.77
N LEU A 357 18.96 10.87 -20.84
CA LEU A 357 18.07 9.73 -20.73
C LEU A 357 18.80 8.51 -20.15
N LYS A 358 18.44 8.14 -18.91
CA LYS A 358 19.03 6.99 -18.21
C LYS A 358 18.10 5.79 -18.16
N ASN A 359 16.79 6.03 -18.09
CA ASN A 359 15.82 4.96 -17.85
C ASN A 359 14.76 4.96 -18.95
N LEU A 360 14.67 3.85 -19.69
CA LEU A 360 13.66 3.64 -20.72
C LEU A 360 12.89 2.35 -20.44
N ASN A 361 11.60 2.50 -20.13
CA ASN A 361 10.68 1.40 -19.98
C ASN A 361 9.63 1.44 -21.09
N VAL A 362 9.66 0.43 -21.95
CA VAL A 362 8.73 0.25 -23.08
C VAL A 362 8.13 -1.15 -23.07
N SER A 363 8.01 -1.73 -21.87
CA SER A 363 7.45 -3.07 -21.70
C SER A 363 5.98 -3.16 -22.12
N SER A 364 5.53 -4.35 -22.51
CA SER A 364 4.16 -4.61 -22.97
C SER A 364 3.74 -3.72 -24.14
N ASN A 365 4.55 -3.69 -25.19
CA ASN A 365 4.27 -2.98 -26.44
C ASN A 365 4.33 -3.98 -27.61
N LEU A 366 4.46 -3.49 -28.85
CA LEU A 366 4.48 -4.29 -30.08
C LEU A 366 5.84 -4.19 -30.78
N LEU A 367 6.93 -3.94 -30.04
CA LEU A 367 8.27 -3.76 -30.59
C LEU A 367 8.85 -5.08 -31.10
N THR A 368 9.37 -5.10 -32.33
CA THR A 368 10.07 -6.28 -32.90
C THR A 368 11.59 -6.15 -32.86
N SER A 369 12.12 -4.93 -32.72
CA SER A 369 13.54 -4.64 -32.75
C SER A 369 13.86 -3.34 -32.03
N ILE A 370 15.14 -3.12 -31.73
CA ILE A 370 15.69 -1.88 -31.16
C ILE A 370 16.70 -1.29 -32.15
N PRO A 371 16.70 0.03 -32.40
CA PRO A 371 17.67 0.64 -33.31
C PRO A 371 19.12 0.51 -32.85
N GLU A 372 20.06 0.33 -33.78
CA GLU A 372 21.51 0.19 -33.52
C GLU A 372 22.10 1.39 -32.76
N LYS A 373 21.52 2.57 -32.95
CA LYS A 373 21.96 3.82 -32.32
C LYS A 373 21.91 3.79 -30.78
N ILE A 374 21.16 2.85 -30.18
CA ILE A 374 21.16 2.63 -28.73
C ILE A 374 22.57 2.41 -28.17
N GLN A 375 23.50 1.85 -28.95
CA GLN A 375 24.89 1.63 -28.55
C GLN A 375 25.58 2.91 -28.06
N ALA A 376 25.27 4.06 -28.68
CA ALA A 376 25.86 5.35 -28.35
C ALA A 376 25.15 6.08 -27.19
N SER A 377 24.01 5.56 -26.73
CA SER A 377 23.21 6.20 -25.69
C SER A 377 23.86 6.12 -24.30
N THR A 378 23.29 6.87 -23.36
CA THR A 378 23.73 6.90 -21.96
C THR A 378 22.82 6.10 -21.01
N LEU A 379 21.96 5.24 -21.58
CA LEU A 379 20.99 4.44 -20.85
C LEU A 379 21.66 3.56 -19.80
N GLN A 380 21.03 3.51 -18.62
CA GLN A 380 21.41 2.69 -17.47
C GLN A 380 20.39 1.58 -17.23
N VAL A 381 19.10 1.82 -17.49
CA VAL A 381 18.03 0.84 -17.32
C VAL A 381 17.22 0.75 -18.61
N LEU A 382 17.10 -0.46 -19.14
CA LEU A 382 16.30 -0.75 -20.33
C LEU A 382 15.33 -1.91 -20.05
N ASN A 383 14.04 -1.63 -20.12
CA ASN A 383 13.00 -2.63 -19.97
C ASN A 383 12.20 -2.81 -21.27
N LEU A 384 12.34 -4.00 -21.85
CA LEU A 384 11.75 -4.45 -23.10
C LEU A 384 10.78 -5.62 -22.91
N ALA A 385 10.44 -5.99 -21.67
CA ALA A 385 9.59 -7.13 -21.38
C ALA A 385 8.30 -7.12 -22.21
N ASP A 386 7.80 -8.30 -22.57
CA ASP A 386 6.51 -8.46 -23.25
C ASP A 386 6.42 -7.72 -24.59
N ASN A 387 7.51 -7.78 -25.36
CA ASN A 387 7.56 -7.35 -26.74
C ASN A 387 8.00 -8.51 -27.65
N PRO A 388 7.54 -8.58 -28.91
CA PRO A 388 7.95 -9.60 -29.88
C PRO A 388 9.40 -9.42 -30.41
N ILE A 389 10.37 -9.19 -29.52
CA ILE A 389 11.79 -9.00 -29.86
C ILE A 389 12.53 -10.34 -29.82
N SER A 390 13.27 -10.68 -30.87
CA SER A 390 14.06 -11.92 -30.95
C SER A 390 15.58 -11.72 -30.91
N SER A 391 16.07 -10.48 -31.04
CA SER A 391 17.50 -10.14 -31.07
C SER A 391 17.75 -8.73 -30.53
N LEU A 392 18.97 -8.45 -30.07
CA LEU A 392 19.39 -7.13 -29.62
C LEU A 392 20.59 -6.63 -30.45
N PRO A 393 20.66 -5.31 -30.74
CA PRO A 393 21.86 -4.68 -31.29
C PRO A 393 22.99 -4.64 -30.25
N GLN A 394 24.10 -3.98 -30.58
CA GLN A 394 25.10 -3.64 -29.56
C GLN A 394 24.49 -2.68 -28.54
N LEU A 395 24.68 -2.99 -27.26
CA LEU A 395 24.09 -2.23 -26.16
C LEU A 395 25.10 -1.21 -25.60
N PRO A 396 24.63 -0.11 -24.98
CA PRO A 396 25.50 0.91 -24.43
C PRO A 396 26.29 0.36 -23.24
N ARG A 397 27.55 0.78 -23.11
CA ARG A 397 28.43 0.38 -21.99
C ARG A 397 27.94 0.88 -20.63
N SER A 398 27.10 1.91 -20.61
CA SER A 398 26.50 2.47 -19.39
C SER A 398 25.37 1.61 -18.80
N LEU A 399 24.89 0.60 -19.54
CA LEU A 399 23.74 -0.19 -19.14
C LEU A 399 24.06 -1.01 -17.88
N LYS A 400 23.19 -0.88 -16.87
CA LYS A 400 23.25 -1.58 -15.58
C LYS A 400 22.16 -2.63 -15.45
N GLU A 401 21.00 -2.41 -16.06
CA GLU A 401 19.86 -3.30 -15.94
C GLU A 401 19.18 -3.52 -17.30
N LEU A 402 19.00 -4.79 -17.66
CA LEU A 402 18.33 -5.22 -18.89
C LEU A 402 17.23 -6.24 -18.58
N ILE A 403 16.00 -5.89 -18.95
CA ILE A 403 14.82 -6.74 -18.75
C ILE A 403 14.22 -7.06 -20.11
N CYS A 404 14.26 -8.34 -20.49
CA CYS A 404 13.77 -8.92 -21.74
C CYS A 404 12.89 -10.15 -21.46
N CYS A 405 11.99 -10.06 -20.47
CA CYS A 405 11.10 -11.16 -20.11
C CYS A 405 10.04 -11.38 -21.19
N ARG A 406 9.65 -12.64 -21.44
CA ARG A 406 8.57 -13.00 -22.38
C ARG A 406 8.67 -12.30 -23.73
N CYS A 407 9.90 -12.26 -24.26
CA CYS A 407 10.17 -11.87 -25.62
C CYS A 407 10.25 -13.15 -26.50
N GLN A 408 11.02 -13.10 -27.59
CA GLN A 408 11.16 -14.20 -28.55
C GLN A 408 12.61 -14.71 -28.67
N PHE A 409 13.41 -14.57 -27.61
CA PHE A 409 14.81 -15.02 -27.61
C PHE A 409 14.89 -16.55 -27.60
N GLN A 410 15.74 -17.10 -28.48
CA GLN A 410 16.08 -18.53 -28.54
C GLN A 410 17.47 -18.81 -27.97
N GLU A 411 18.28 -17.77 -27.80
CA GLU A 411 19.61 -17.82 -27.19
C GLU A 411 19.81 -16.57 -26.33
N LEU A 412 20.74 -16.65 -25.37
CA LEU A 412 21.16 -15.49 -24.61
C LEU A 412 22.08 -14.61 -25.50
N PRO A 413 21.73 -13.35 -25.80
CA PRO A 413 22.48 -12.55 -26.77
C PRO A 413 23.94 -12.33 -26.35
N LYS A 414 24.90 -12.66 -27.23
CA LYS A 414 26.34 -12.45 -26.94
C LYS A 414 26.71 -10.99 -26.71
N THR A 415 25.91 -10.04 -27.18
CA THR A 415 26.15 -8.61 -26.96
C THR A 415 26.16 -8.24 -25.48
N ILE A 416 25.36 -8.92 -24.63
CA ILE A 416 25.28 -8.59 -23.20
C ILE A 416 26.55 -8.97 -22.43
N THR A 417 27.37 -9.90 -22.93
CA THR A 417 28.66 -10.25 -22.29
C THR A 417 29.70 -9.14 -22.47
N SER A 418 29.48 -8.20 -23.38
CA SER A 418 30.36 -7.04 -23.60
C SER A 418 30.01 -5.82 -22.72
N CYS A 419 28.85 -5.87 -22.04
CA CYS A 419 28.34 -4.78 -21.19
C CYS A 419 28.97 -4.84 -19.78
N ILE A 420 30.14 -4.24 -19.62
CA ILE A 420 30.94 -4.33 -18.39
C ILE A 420 30.29 -3.76 -17.12
N ASN A 421 29.29 -2.88 -17.25
CA ASN A 421 28.57 -2.28 -16.11
C ASN A 421 27.25 -2.99 -15.82
N LEU A 422 26.91 -4.04 -16.57
CA LEU A 422 25.65 -4.74 -16.43
C LEU A 422 25.62 -5.48 -15.09
N GLN A 423 24.60 -5.21 -14.28
CA GLN A 423 24.44 -5.77 -12.94
C GLN A 423 23.26 -6.73 -12.89
N LYS A 424 22.18 -6.45 -13.62
CA LYS A 424 20.96 -7.24 -13.57
C LYS A 424 20.46 -7.58 -14.97
N VAL A 425 20.16 -8.86 -15.16
CA VAL A 425 19.66 -9.40 -16.42
C VAL A 425 18.46 -10.30 -16.18
N ASN A 426 17.38 -10.07 -16.91
CA ASN A 426 16.20 -10.92 -16.86
C ASN A 426 15.73 -11.30 -18.27
N PHE A 427 15.87 -12.58 -18.62
CA PHE A 427 15.38 -13.19 -19.86
C PHE A 427 14.38 -14.31 -19.57
N SER A 428 13.64 -14.22 -18.46
CA SER A 428 12.64 -15.23 -18.11
C SER A 428 11.52 -15.33 -19.13
N GLY A 429 10.94 -16.53 -19.30
CA GLY A 429 9.79 -16.74 -20.18
C GLY A 429 10.10 -16.68 -21.68
N ASN A 430 11.34 -16.90 -22.10
CA ASN A 430 11.76 -17.00 -23.50
C ASN A 430 11.86 -18.49 -23.93
N SER A 431 12.57 -18.76 -25.04
CA SER A 431 12.81 -20.12 -25.57
C SER A 431 14.30 -20.48 -25.60
N ILE A 432 15.08 -20.00 -24.61
CA ILE A 432 16.53 -20.26 -24.54
C ILE A 432 16.78 -21.74 -24.20
N SER A 433 17.59 -22.43 -25.00
CA SER A 433 17.89 -23.88 -24.82
C SER A 433 19.22 -24.18 -24.13
N SER A 434 20.19 -23.26 -24.19
CA SER A 434 21.50 -23.40 -23.56
C SER A 434 22.07 -22.04 -23.15
N VAL A 435 22.98 -22.05 -22.18
CA VAL A 435 23.75 -20.88 -21.76
C VAL A 435 25.23 -21.23 -21.81
N ASP A 436 25.85 -20.97 -22.95
CA ASP A 436 27.27 -21.29 -23.14
C ASP A 436 28.18 -20.29 -22.42
N HIS A 437 27.74 -19.03 -22.30
CA HIS A 437 28.50 -17.95 -21.67
C HIS A 437 27.55 -17.10 -20.83
N PHE A 438 27.83 -17.01 -19.53
CA PHE A 438 27.13 -16.07 -18.66
C PHE A 438 27.74 -14.67 -18.82
N PRO A 439 26.93 -13.60 -18.78
CA PRO A 439 27.47 -12.28 -18.54
C PRO A 439 27.95 -12.19 -17.09
N GLU A 440 28.98 -11.38 -16.88
CA GLU A 440 29.50 -11.04 -15.58
C GLU A 440 28.48 -10.06 -14.93
N VAL A 441 27.48 -10.60 -14.19
CA VAL A 441 26.37 -9.84 -13.57
C VAL A 441 26.11 -10.24 -12.11
N GLU A 442 25.52 -9.31 -11.34
CA GLU A 442 25.12 -9.54 -9.94
C GLU A 442 23.87 -10.42 -9.83
N ARG A 443 22.88 -10.22 -10.71
CA ARG A 443 21.63 -10.99 -10.70
C ARG A 443 21.24 -11.45 -12.09
N ILE A 444 20.89 -12.73 -12.22
CA ILE A 444 20.38 -13.28 -13.48
C ILE A 444 19.09 -14.08 -13.26
N ASN A 445 18.08 -13.80 -14.08
CA ASN A 445 16.85 -14.57 -14.13
C ASN A 445 16.64 -15.13 -15.54
N LEU A 446 16.70 -16.45 -15.65
CA LEU A 446 16.50 -17.24 -16.86
C LEU A 446 15.39 -18.28 -16.67
N SER A 447 14.48 -18.05 -15.72
CA SER A 447 13.38 -18.97 -15.45
C SER A 447 12.42 -19.13 -16.62
N CYS A 448 11.66 -20.21 -16.65
CA CYS A 448 10.62 -20.47 -17.67
C CYS A 448 11.16 -20.48 -19.11
N ASN A 449 12.37 -21.00 -19.33
CA ASN A 449 12.99 -21.21 -20.64
C ASN A 449 12.99 -22.71 -20.99
N GLN A 450 13.89 -23.14 -21.87
CA GLN A 450 14.07 -24.53 -22.29
C GLN A 450 15.48 -25.05 -21.97
N ILE A 451 16.19 -24.42 -21.02
CA ILE A 451 17.62 -24.60 -20.80
C ILE A 451 17.92 -26.01 -20.33
N SER A 452 18.68 -26.78 -21.11
CA SER A 452 19.15 -28.12 -20.73
C SER A 452 20.64 -28.16 -20.38
N TYR A 453 21.38 -27.11 -20.71
CA TYR A 453 22.81 -26.99 -20.46
C TYR A 453 23.16 -25.56 -20.04
N ILE A 454 23.99 -25.45 -19.01
CA ILE A 454 24.61 -24.19 -18.58
C ILE A 454 26.12 -24.41 -18.49
N SER A 455 26.88 -23.41 -18.88
CA SER A 455 28.28 -23.33 -18.51
C SER A 455 28.42 -22.90 -17.05
N LYS A 456 29.66 -22.65 -16.65
CA LYS A 456 30.01 -22.32 -15.28
C LYS A 456 29.44 -20.94 -14.88
N ILE A 457 28.74 -20.91 -13.74
CA ILE A 457 28.17 -19.69 -13.17
C ILE A 457 29.31 -18.74 -12.69
N PRO A 458 29.22 -17.42 -12.94
CA PRO A 458 30.18 -16.42 -12.46
C PRO A 458 30.29 -16.34 -10.94
N GLU A 459 31.48 -16.03 -10.41
CA GLU A 459 31.76 -16.08 -8.97
C GLU A 459 31.06 -14.97 -8.16
N PHE A 460 30.87 -13.79 -8.76
CA PHE A 460 30.32 -12.64 -8.06
C PHE A 460 28.79 -12.55 -8.07
N ILE A 461 28.12 -13.53 -8.68
CA ILE A 461 26.68 -13.51 -8.79
C ILE A 461 26.03 -13.67 -7.40
N SER A 462 25.07 -12.81 -7.10
CA SER A 462 24.31 -12.83 -5.85
C SER A 462 22.98 -13.55 -5.97
N SER A 463 22.39 -13.57 -7.16
CA SER A 463 21.07 -14.18 -7.41
C SER A 463 21.02 -14.90 -8.75
N VAL A 464 20.63 -16.18 -8.70
CA VAL A 464 20.44 -17.03 -9.89
C VAL A 464 19.06 -17.67 -9.86
N ASN A 465 18.26 -17.38 -10.88
CA ASN A 465 17.00 -18.08 -11.11
C ASN A 465 17.03 -18.83 -12.45
N LEU A 466 17.00 -20.16 -12.36
CA LEU A 466 16.97 -21.14 -13.45
C LEU A 466 15.73 -22.05 -13.35
N SER A 467 14.71 -21.66 -12.57
CA SER A 467 13.50 -22.47 -12.40
C SER A 467 12.74 -22.71 -13.70
N HIS A 468 11.96 -23.78 -13.79
CA HIS A 468 11.16 -24.11 -14.98
C HIS A 468 12.01 -24.22 -16.25
N ASN A 469 13.02 -25.10 -16.21
CA ASN A 469 13.92 -25.40 -17.32
C ASN A 469 14.07 -26.94 -17.46
N ASN A 470 15.07 -27.39 -18.23
CA ASN A 470 15.31 -28.80 -18.56
C ASN A 470 16.64 -29.35 -18.01
N LEU A 471 17.25 -28.72 -17.00
CA LEU A 471 18.53 -29.15 -16.43
C LEU A 471 18.42 -30.55 -15.80
N THR A 472 19.39 -31.42 -16.04
CA THR A 472 19.46 -32.78 -15.46
C THR A 472 20.43 -32.91 -14.30
N ASP A 473 21.38 -31.99 -14.21
CA ASP A 473 22.47 -31.97 -13.24
C ASP A 473 22.82 -30.52 -12.88
N PHE A 474 23.26 -30.28 -11.65
CA PHE A 474 23.66 -28.95 -11.20
C PHE A 474 24.82 -29.01 -10.20
N VAL A 475 25.89 -28.25 -10.47
CA VAL A 475 27.15 -28.41 -9.75
C VAL A 475 27.77 -27.03 -9.45
N ILE A 476 28.08 -26.80 -8.16
CA ILE A 476 28.90 -25.67 -7.69
C ILE A 476 30.09 -26.25 -6.91
N GLU A 477 31.29 -26.23 -7.52
CA GLU A 477 32.54 -26.76 -6.93
C GLU A 477 33.51 -25.69 -6.43
N ARG A 478 33.05 -24.44 -6.35
CA ARG A 478 33.83 -23.32 -5.82
C ARG A 478 33.06 -22.61 -4.74
N GLU A 479 33.78 -21.80 -3.97
CA GLU A 479 33.16 -20.87 -3.05
C GLU A 479 32.41 -19.77 -3.83
N MET A 480 31.17 -19.53 -3.44
CA MET A 480 30.32 -18.48 -4.01
C MET A 480 30.00 -17.50 -2.87
N GLN A 481 30.89 -16.56 -2.61
CA GLN A 481 30.82 -15.68 -1.43
C GLN A 481 29.64 -14.70 -1.48
N PHE A 482 29.08 -14.45 -2.66
CA PHE A 482 28.00 -13.47 -2.84
C PHE A 482 26.64 -14.10 -3.10
N LEU A 483 26.57 -15.40 -3.39
CA LEU A 483 25.34 -16.08 -3.77
C LEU A 483 24.38 -16.17 -2.58
N THR A 484 23.33 -15.36 -2.61
CA THR A 484 22.28 -15.27 -1.57
C THR A 484 20.97 -15.94 -1.99
N PHE A 485 20.70 -16.03 -3.30
CA PHE A 485 19.48 -16.61 -3.85
C PHE A 485 19.79 -17.61 -4.97
N LEU A 486 19.29 -18.84 -4.83
CA LEU A 486 19.37 -19.87 -5.87
C LEU A 486 18.02 -20.56 -6.04
N ASP A 487 17.45 -20.45 -7.23
CA ASP A 487 16.22 -21.15 -7.62
C ASP A 487 16.47 -22.02 -8.86
N ILE A 488 16.47 -23.33 -8.65
CA ILE A 488 16.60 -24.37 -9.70
C ILE A 488 15.42 -25.35 -9.63
N SER A 489 14.30 -24.89 -9.07
CA SER A 489 13.05 -25.66 -9.01
C SER A 489 12.48 -25.98 -10.39
N HIS A 490 11.58 -26.95 -10.50
CA HIS A 490 10.92 -27.33 -11.75
C HIS A 490 11.91 -27.60 -12.90
N ASN A 491 12.91 -28.45 -12.63
CA ASN A 491 13.85 -28.96 -13.62
C ASN A 491 13.79 -30.51 -13.62
N LYS A 492 14.79 -31.17 -14.22
CA LYS A 492 14.94 -32.62 -14.25
C LYS A 492 16.18 -33.07 -13.44
N ILE A 493 16.58 -32.27 -12.45
CA ILE A 493 17.86 -32.43 -11.75
C ILE A 493 17.82 -33.68 -10.87
N SER A 494 18.66 -34.65 -11.19
CA SER A 494 18.79 -35.89 -10.41
C SER A 494 20.08 -35.95 -9.58
N HIS A 495 21.13 -35.25 -10.02
CA HIS A 495 22.37 -35.10 -9.28
C HIS A 495 22.66 -33.63 -8.99
N ILE A 496 23.00 -33.36 -7.72
CA ILE A 496 23.40 -32.03 -7.28
C ILE A 496 24.61 -32.11 -6.37
N LYS A 497 25.54 -31.18 -6.56
CA LYS A 497 26.74 -31.06 -5.72
C LYS A 497 26.98 -29.60 -5.38
N PHE A 498 27.11 -29.33 -4.09
CA PHE A 498 27.42 -27.99 -3.56
C PHE A 498 28.70 -28.07 -2.72
N GLN A 499 29.59 -27.10 -2.91
CA GLN A 499 30.46 -26.64 -1.84
C GLN A 499 29.63 -25.89 -0.78
N THR A 500 30.20 -25.61 0.39
CA THR A 500 29.57 -24.73 1.39
C THR A 500 29.24 -23.37 0.77
N LEU A 501 27.97 -22.98 0.81
CA LEU A 501 27.47 -21.70 0.32
C LEU A 501 27.11 -20.82 1.52
N VAL A 502 28.12 -20.13 2.06
CA VAL A 502 28.01 -19.40 3.33
C VAL A 502 26.99 -18.26 3.31
N SER A 503 26.81 -17.60 2.17
CA SER A 503 25.92 -16.44 2.03
C SER A 503 24.51 -16.80 1.57
N LEU A 504 24.25 -18.08 1.25
CA LEU A 504 22.97 -18.48 0.66
C LEU A 504 21.84 -18.36 1.68
N GLU A 505 20.87 -17.50 1.38
CA GLU A 505 19.70 -17.26 2.21
C GLU A 505 18.46 -17.98 1.69
N THR A 506 18.31 -18.14 0.37
CA THR A 506 17.17 -18.82 -0.25
C THR A 506 17.62 -19.92 -1.21
N LEU A 507 17.10 -21.13 -1.02
CA LEU A 507 17.37 -22.28 -1.88
C LEU A 507 16.06 -22.97 -2.29
N LYS A 508 15.70 -22.91 -3.57
CA LYS A 508 14.52 -23.58 -4.13
C LYS A 508 14.92 -24.75 -5.02
N LEU A 509 14.52 -25.96 -4.62
CA LEU A 509 14.82 -27.24 -5.29
C LEU A 509 13.57 -28.02 -5.71
N SER A 510 12.38 -27.47 -5.46
CA SER A 510 11.11 -28.17 -5.62
C SER A 510 10.91 -28.73 -7.03
N HIS A 511 10.13 -29.80 -7.13
CA HIS A 511 9.80 -30.46 -8.41
C HIS A 511 11.03 -30.90 -9.22
N ASN A 512 12.04 -31.44 -8.55
CA ASN A 512 13.14 -32.17 -9.16
C ASN A 512 13.18 -33.62 -8.63
N PRO A 513 13.68 -34.59 -9.41
CA PRO A 513 13.85 -35.99 -8.99
C PRO A 513 15.01 -36.21 -7.98
N LEU A 514 15.22 -35.26 -7.06
CA LEU A 514 16.30 -35.29 -6.06
C LEU A 514 15.98 -36.24 -4.90
N ASN A 515 16.99 -36.98 -4.45
CA ASN A 515 16.88 -37.91 -3.33
C ASN A 515 18.17 -37.93 -2.48
N PHE A 516 18.21 -37.12 -1.42
CA PHE A 516 19.35 -37.09 -0.50
C PHE A 516 18.94 -36.53 0.87
N LYS A 517 19.86 -36.63 1.84
CA LYS A 517 19.71 -36.01 3.16
C LYS A 517 20.35 -34.62 3.14
N PHE A 518 19.54 -33.59 3.33
CA PHE A 518 19.95 -32.20 3.39
C PHE A 518 20.86 -31.93 4.58
N ASN A 519 21.96 -31.22 4.34
CA ASN A 519 22.95 -30.84 5.34
C ASN A 519 22.96 -29.32 5.53
N PHE A 520 22.38 -28.82 6.62
CA PHE A 520 22.35 -27.39 6.92
C PHE A 520 23.74 -26.77 7.14
N SER A 521 24.77 -27.56 7.50
CA SER A 521 26.13 -27.05 7.65
C SER A 521 26.74 -26.53 6.35
N LEU A 522 26.20 -26.93 5.20
CA LEU A 522 26.58 -26.37 3.89
C LEU A 522 25.95 -24.99 3.63
N PHE A 523 24.94 -24.59 4.41
CA PHE A 523 24.14 -23.38 4.20
C PHE A 523 23.88 -22.66 5.53
N PRO A 524 24.92 -22.15 6.21
CA PRO A 524 24.81 -21.60 7.56
C PRO A 524 23.84 -20.41 7.68
N ASN A 525 23.69 -19.60 6.63
CA ASN A 525 22.79 -18.44 6.60
C ASN A 525 21.43 -18.69 5.93
N LEU A 526 21.06 -19.95 5.68
CA LEU A 526 19.80 -20.28 5.03
C LEU A 526 18.60 -19.76 5.84
N LYS A 527 17.72 -18.99 5.19
CA LYS A 527 16.46 -18.48 5.73
C LYS A 527 15.25 -19.20 5.13
N CYS A 528 15.28 -19.49 3.83
CA CYS A 528 14.18 -20.12 3.11
C CYS A 528 14.65 -21.32 2.29
N GLY A 529 13.96 -22.45 2.43
CA GLY A 529 14.18 -23.64 1.60
C GLY A 529 12.87 -24.20 1.04
N ASP A 530 12.85 -24.55 -0.24
CA ASP A 530 11.70 -25.22 -0.87
C ASP A 530 12.10 -26.57 -1.46
N PHE A 531 11.61 -27.65 -0.84
CA PHE A 531 11.88 -29.04 -1.23
C PHE A 531 10.61 -29.79 -1.69
N LEU A 532 9.52 -29.07 -1.99
CA LEU A 532 8.26 -29.69 -2.38
C LEU A 532 8.44 -30.63 -3.59
N ASN A 533 7.73 -31.76 -3.59
CA ASN A 533 7.79 -32.80 -4.63
C ASN A 533 9.21 -33.34 -4.94
N THR A 534 10.14 -33.31 -3.97
CA THR A 534 11.40 -34.06 -3.97
C THR A 534 11.40 -35.21 -2.93
N LYS A 535 12.41 -36.07 -2.95
CA LYS A 535 12.67 -37.05 -1.88
C LYS A 535 13.69 -36.56 -0.85
N ILE A 536 13.94 -35.25 -0.78
CA ILE A 536 14.89 -34.66 0.16
C ILE A 536 14.37 -34.82 1.59
N SER A 537 15.22 -35.30 2.50
CA SER A 537 14.97 -35.34 3.94
C SER A 537 15.91 -34.39 4.66
N HIS A 538 15.55 -33.86 5.83
CA HIS A 538 16.40 -32.97 6.60
C HIS A 538 16.44 -33.38 8.08
N PRO A 539 17.51 -33.06 8.83
CA PRO A 539 17.56 -33.30 10.27
C PRO A 539 16.55 -32.42 11.04
N LYS A 540 16.21 -32.85 12.26
CA LYS A 540 15.46 -32.07 13.27
C LYS A 540 16.36 -31.78 14.48
N PRO A 541 16.18 -30.64 15.17
CA PRO A 541 15.31 -29.52 14.81
C PRO A 541 15.85 -28.77 13.57
N VAL A 542 14.98 -28.01 12.89
CA VAL A 542 15.41 -27.06 11.87
C VAL A 542 16.14 -25.90 12.57
N PRO A 543 17.26 -25.39 12.02
CA PRO A 543 17.98 -24.27 12.63
C PRO A 543 17.09 -23.03 12.85
N GLN A 544 17.34 -22.27 13.91
CA GLN A 544 16.50 -21.10 14.27
C GLN A 544 16.51 -20.00 13.20
N ASN A 545 17.62 -19.85 12.46
CA ASN A 545 17.75 -18.87 11.38
C ASN A 545 16.91 -19.21 10.13
N VAL A 546 16.46 -20.45 9.98
CA VAL A 546 15.57 -20.84 8.88
C VAL A 546 14.16 -20.36 9.21
N ARG A 547 13.74 -19.27 8.57
CA ARG A 547 12.37 -18.75 8.67
C ARG A 547 11.37 -19.76 8.11
N GLU A 548 11.64 -20.33 6.94
CA GLU A 548 10.69 -21.19 6.24
C GLU A 548 11.35 -22.37 5.51
N LEU A 549 10.73 -23.54 5.62
CA LEU A 549 11.08 -24.76 4.90
C LEU A 549 9.82 -25.45 4.38
N VAL A 550 9.62 -25.45 3.06
CA VAL A 550 8.52 -26.16 2.41
C VAL A 550 8.90 -27.65 2.22
N SER A 551 8.04 -28.56 2.69
CA SER A 551 8.34 -29.99 2.75
C SER A 551 7.16 -30.89 2.38
N ASN A 552 7.49 -32.10 1.92
CA ASN A 552 6.52 -33.16 1.58
C ASN A 552 5.98 -33.96 2.76
N TYR A 553 6.48 -33.76 3.99
CA TYR A 553 6.09 -34.61 5.11
C TYR A 553 5.44 -33.82 6.24
N GLU A 554 4.12 -34.00 6.42
CA GLU A 554 3.30 -33.39 7.47
C GLU A 554 3.88 -33.62 8.89
N ARG A 555 4.58 -34.74 9.11
CA ARG A 555 5.25 -35.02 10.40
C ARG A 555 6.32 -33.99 10.79
N TYR A 556 6.86 -33.24 9.83
CA TYR A 556 7.82 -32.17 10.10
C TYR A 556 7.10 -30.89 10.54
N SER A 557 5.88 -30.61 10.07
CA SER A 557 5.17 -29.34 10.31
C SER A 557 4.35 -29.26 11.60
N LYS A 558 4.23 -30.35 12.37
CA LYS A 558 3.40 -30.37 13.57
C LYS A 558 3.95 -29.38 14.62
N ASP A 559 3.20 -28.30 14.84
CA ASP A 559 3.48 -27.21 15.79
C ASP A 559 4.75 -26.37 15.48
N SER A 560 5.13 -26.28 14.19
CA SER A 560 6.23 -25.42 13.74
C SER A 560 5.73 -24.32 12.81
N THR A 561 6.11 -23.07 13.08
CA THR A 561 5.91 -21.95 12.15
C THR A 561 6.91 -21.98 10.99
N GLN A 562 8.05 -22.65 11.17
CA GLN A 562 9.14 -22.74 10.19
C GLN A 562 8.89 -23.77 9.09
N ILE A 563 8.09 -24.81 9.32
CA ILE A 563 7.92 -25.89 8.34
C ILE A 563 6.52 -25.85 7.75
N LYS A 564 6.43 -25.54 6.45
CA LYS A 564 5.16 -25.52 5.72
C LYS A 564 4.96 -26.85 4.99
N TYR A 565 3.86 -27.53 5.28
CA TYR A 565 3.45 -28.73 4.56
C TYR A 565 2.43 -28.33 3.49
N PHE A 566 2.84 -28.43 2.23
CA PHE A 566 1.96 -28.19 1.09
C PHE A 566 1.56 -29.50 0.43
N LYS A 567 0.33 -29.53 -0.07
CA LYS A 567 -0.10 -30.53 -1.04
C LYS A 567 -0.65 -29.85 -2.28
N SER A 568 0.15 -29.89 -3.35
CA SER A 568 -0.02 -29.11 -4.58
C SER A 568 0.04 -30.06 -5.79
N THR A 569 -1.10 -30.58 -6.22
CA THR A 569 -1.26 -31.44 -7.41
C THR A 569 -2.08 -30.75 -8.50
N LYS A 570 -3.01 -29.88 -8.12
CA LYS A 570 -3.82 -29.04 -9.02
C LYS A 570 -3.45 -27.56 -8.92
N SER A 571 -2.61 -27.17 -7.97
CA SER A 571 -2.12 -25.80 -7.84
C SER A 571 -0.62 -25.66 -8.16
N GLY A 572 -0.25 -24.47 -8.61
CA GLY A 572 1.10 -23.95 -8.62
C GLY A 572 1.20 -22.70 -7.75
N TYR A 573 2.40 -22.38 -7.27
CA TYR A 573 2.64 -21.15 -6.52
C TYR A 573 4.00 -20.58 -6.89
N ALA A 574 4.17 -19.28 -6.65
CA ALA A 574 5.44 -18.62 -6.82
C ALA A 574 5.58 -17.49 -5.80
N GLU A 575 6.79 -17.34 -5.27
CA GLU A 575 7.13 -16.33 -4.27
C GLU A 575 8.44 -15.64 -4.63
N SER A 576 8.52 -14.33 -4.35
CA SER A 576 9.73 -13.50 -4.41
C SER A 576 9.73 -12.50 -3.27
N ILE A 577 10.89 -12.27 -2.65
CA ILE A 577 11.09 -11.18 -1.70
C ILE A 577 10.99 -9.79 -2.35
N GLY A 578 11.12 -9.71 -3.69
CA GLY A 578 11.08 -8.44 -4.42
C GLY A 578 12.22 -7.50 -3.99
N LEU A 579 11.90 -6.23 -3.74
CA LEU A 579 12.84 -5.23 -3.24
C LEU A 579 12.80 -5.06 -1.71
N ARG A 580 12.00 -5.88 -1.02
CA ARG A 580 11.85 -5.82 0.44
C ARG A 580 13.07 -6.43 1.14
N PRO A 581 13.37 -6.02 2.38
CA PRO A 581 14.47 -6.59 3.16
C PRO A 581 14.19 -8.02 3.64
N THR A 582 12.91 -8.39 3.78
CA THR A 582 12.46 -9.71 4.25
C THR A 582 11.27 -10.21 3.44
N MET A 583 11.14 -11.53 3.32
CA MET A 583 9.91 -12.17 2.83
C MET A 583 8.94 -12.25 4.00
N GLU A 584 7.87 -11.47 3.96
CA GLU A 584 6.87 -11.36 5.03
C GLU A 584 5.67 -12.28 4.79
N ASP A 585 5.36 -12.62 3.53
CA ASP A 585 4.18 -13.42 3.19
C ASP A 585 4.31 -14.91 3.57
N SER A 586 3.18 -15.58 3.71
CA SER A 586 3.07 -17.03 3.89
C SER A 586 1.92 -17.60 3.06
N LEU A 587 2.09 -18.83 2.60
CA LEU A 587 1.09 -19.55 1.82
C LEU A 587 0.44 -20.71 2.60
N ILE A 588 -0.78 -21.05 2.22
CA ILE A 588 -1.49 -22.27 2.61
C ILE A 588 -1.89 -23.00 1.33
N ILE A 589 -1.49 -24.27 1.20
CA ILE A 589 -1.86 -25.14 0.06
C ILE A 589 -2.18 -26.54 0.59
N ARG A 590 -3.46 -26.86 0.80
CA ARG A 590 -3.95 -28.11 1.42
C ARG A 590 -5.05 -28.77 0.58
N GLU A 591 -4.65 -29.36 -0.54
CA GLU A 591 -5.53 -30.16 -1.40
C GLU A 591 -5.99 -31.48 -0.77
N ASP A 592 -5.30 -31.95 0.26
CA ASP A 592 -5.67 -33.14 1.02
C ASP A 592 -6.89 -32.92 1.93
N PHE A 593 -7.34 -31.67 2.09
CA PHE A 593 -8.57 -31.35 2.80
C PHE A 593 -9.81 -31.45 1.90
N LYS A 594 -10.95 -31.68 2.54
CA LYS A 594 -12.28 -31.61 1.90
C LYS A 594 -13.15 -30.61 2.67
N PRO A 595 -13.55 -29.46 2.08
CA PRO A 595 -13.03 -28.90 0.81
C PRO A 595 -11.52 -28.62 0.88
N ALA A 596 -10.87 -28.49 -0.28
CA ALA A 596 -9.47 -28.09 -0.36
C ALA A 596 -9.32 -26.66 0.18
N LEU A 597 -8.18 -26.34 0.79
CA LEU A 597 -7.94 -25.05 1.43
C LEU A 597 -6.68 -24.40 0.86
N TYR A 598 -6.83 -23.15 0.42
CA TYR A 598 -5.77 -22.32 -0.11
C TYR A 598 -5.74 -20.97 0.62
N GLY A 599 -4.58 -20.33 0.67
CA GLY A 599 -4.47 -19.00 1.23
C GLY A 599 -3.18 -18.28 0.87
N VAL A 600 -3.29 -16.99 0.62
CA VAL A 600 -2.17 -16.03 0.57
C VAL A 600 -2.32 -15.13 1.78
N ILE A 601 -1.27 -15.05 2.59
CA ILE A 601 -1.21 -14.22 3.80
C ILE A 601 -0.03 -13.28 3.62
N ASP A 602 -0.33 -12.06 3.25
CA ASP A 602 0.63 -11.02 2.90
C ASP A 602 0.94 -10.20 4.14
N GLY A 603 2.17 -10.32 4.63
CA GLY A 603 2.57 -9.81 5.94
C GLY A 603 3.18 -8.42 5.83
N HIS A 604 2.98 -7.58 6.85
CA HIS A 604 3.60 -6.26 6.90
C HIS A 604 4.09 -5.92 8.31
N GLY A 605 5.25 -5.26 8.37
CA GLY A 605 5.90 -4.92 9.65
C GLY A 605 6.54 -6.11 10.37
N GLY A 606 6.63 -7.25 9.69
CA GLY A 606 7.12 -8.53 10.20
C GLY A 606 6.42 -9.72 9.53
N TYR A 607 6.92 -10.93 9.81
CA TYR A 607 6.35 -12.18 9.29
C TYR A 607 5.71 -13.06 10.37
N THR A 608 5.62 -12.60 11.60
CA THR A 608 5.15 -13.38 12.76
C THR A 608 3.67 -13.69 12.60
N THR A 609 2.87 -12.67 12.28
CA THR A 609 1.43 -12.82 12.04
C THR A 609 1.14 -13.77 10.88
N SER A 610 1.75 -13.54 9.71
CA SER A 610 1.55 -14.39 8.52
C SER A 610 1.99 -15.83 8.76
N SER A 611 3.16 -16.04 9.36
CA SER A 611 3.71 -17.37 9.61
C SER A 611 2.92 -18.16 10.64
N THR A 612 2.45 -17.48 11.69
CA THR A 612 1.61 -18.08 12.74
C THR A 612 0.23 -18.43 12.19
N ALA A 613 -0.37 -17.53 11.42
CA ALA A 613 -1.65 -17.78 10.75
C ALA A 613 -1.57 -18.98 9.79
N ALA A 614 -0.52 -19.07 8.96
CA ALA A 614 -0.31 -20.19 8.05
C ALA A 614 -0.13 -21.54 8.77
N MET A 615 0.37 -21.55 10.01
CA MET A 615 0.44 -22.75 10.85
C MET A 615 -0.92 -23.09 11.49
N LEU A 616 -1.60 -22.09 12.07
CA LEU A 616 -2.82 -22.30 12.86
C LEU A 616 -4.04 -22.60 12.00
N ILE A 617 -4.21 -21.91 10.87
CA ILE A 617 -5.41 -22.03 10.02
C ILE A 617 -5.64 -23.48 9.57
N PRO A 618 -4.67 -24.19 8.96
CA PRO A 618 -4.87 -25.59 8.57
C PRO A 618 -5.12 -26.51 9.77
N LYS A 619 -4.47 -26.25 10.92
CA LYS A 619 -4.62 -27.04 12.15
C LYS A 619 -6.05 -26.92 12.68
N ILE A 620 -6.58 -25.72 12.79
CA ILE A 620 -7.95 -25.46 13.26
C ILE A 620 -8.94 -26.03 12.24
N PHE A 621 -8.77 -25.72 10.95
CA PHE A 621 -9.64 -26.19 9.87
C PHE A 621 -9.80 -27.72 9.84
N LYS A 622 -8.73 -28.47 10.07
CA LYS A 622 -8.75 -29.94 10.12
C LYS A 622 -9.69 -30.50 11.21
N THR A 623 -9.91 -29.75 12.30
CA THR A 623 -10.76 -30.19 13.42
C THR A 623 -12.25 -29.88 13.23
N LYS A 624 -12.60 -29.04 12.25
CA LYS A 624 -14.00 -28.62 12.02
C LYS A 624 -14.81 -29.74 11.36
N LYS A 625 -15.96 -30.05 11.95
CA LYS A 625 -16.92 -31.06 11.43
C LYS A 625 -17.64 -30.57 10.17
N ASN A 626 -18.08 -29.30 10.17
CA ASN A 626 -18.70 -28.66 9.03
C ASN A 626 -17.81 -27.50 8.58
N LYS A 627 -17.39 -27.52 7.32
CA LYS A 627 -16.41 -26.58 6.75
C LYS A 627 -17.11 -25.66 5.76
N THR A 628 -18.06 -24.89 6.28
CA THR A 628 -18.75 -23.86 5.52
C THR A 628 -17.89 -22.62 5.36
N ILE A 629 -18.27 -21.70 4.46
CA ILE A 629 -17.61 -20.41 4.33
C ILE A 629 -17.63 -19.60 5.64
N SER A 630 -18.76 -19.61 6.38
CA SER A 630 -18.87 -18.93 7.66
C SER A 630 -17.90 -19.48 8.71
N GLU A 631 -17.49 -20.74 8.57
CA GLU A 631 -16.47 -21.33 9.45
C GLU A 631 -15.09 -20.71 9.23
N LEU A 632 -14.77 -20.19 8.04
CA LEU A 632 -13.53 -19.47 7.80
C LEU A 632 -13.45 -18.20 8.67
N ALA A 633 -14.55 -17.45 8.81
CA ALA A 633 -14.59 -16.29 9.70
C ALA A 633 -14.40 -16.68 11.19
N VAL A 634 -14.94 -17.84 11.60
CA VAL A 634 -14.71 -18.37 12.96
C VAL A 634 -13.23 -18.74 13.16
N ILE A 635 -12.60 -19.35 12.15
CA ILE A 635 -11.18 -19.71 12.20
C ILE A 635 -10.32 -18.46 12.30
N LEU A 636 -10.55 -17.44 11.47
CA LEU A 636 -9.78 -16.19 11.51
C LEU A 636 -9.92 -15.47 12.85
N ARG A 637 -11.10 -15.50 13.47
CA ARG A 637 -11.29 -14.99 14.84
C ARG A 637 -10.44 -15.72 15.87
N GLN A 638 -10.43 -17.06 15.84
CA GLN A 638 -9.61 -17.87 16.75
C GLN A 638 -8.09 -17.63 16.55
N VAL A 639 -7.68 -17.41 15.29
CA VAL A 639 -6.30 -17.03 14.96
C VAL A 639 -5.98 -15.67 15.57
N ASN A 640 -6.82 -14.65 15.37
CA ASN A 640 -6.61 -13.32 15.96
C ASN A 640 -6.62 -13.33 17.49
N GLU A 641 -7.50 -14.11 18.13
CA GLU A 641 -7.46 -14.30 19.59
C GLU A 641 -6.13 -14.88 20.07
N THR A 642 -5.52 -15.77 19.28
CA THR A 642 -4.20 -16.35 19.59
C THR A 642 -3.09 -15.33 19.36
N LEU A 643 -3.10 -14.63 18.23
CA LEU A 643 -2.12 -13.58 17.90
C LEU A 643 -2.13 -12.45 18.93
N SER A 644 -3.31 -12.02 19.38
CA SER A 644 -3.49 -11.00 20.40
C SER A 644 -2.87 -11.43 21.74
N LYS A 645 -3.13 -12.66 22.18
CA LYS A 645 -2.48 -13.23 23.39
C LYS A 645 -0.97 -13.34 23.25
N SER A 646 -0.47 -13.51 22.03
CA SER A 646 0.96 -13.52 21.72
C SER A 646 1.59 -12.13 21.61
N HIS A 647 0.81 -11.05 21.71
CA HIS A 647 1.28 -9.66 21.64
C HIS A 647 2.15 -9.40 20.40
N VAL A 648 1.70 -9.89 19.23
CA VAL A 648 2.37 -9.59 17.96
C VAL A 648 2.31 -8.09 17.66
N ASN A 649 3.39 -7.56 17.09
CA ASN A 649 3.52 -6.14 16.73
C ASN A 649 3.41 -5.90 15.21
N ASP A 650 3.21 -6.97 14.44
CA ASP A 650 3.04 -6.95 12.99
C ASP A 650 1.59 -7.30 12.61
N GLY A 651 1.29 -7.20 11.32
CA GLY A 651 -0.01 -7.51 10.75
C GLY A 651 0.09 -8.28 9.45
N ALA A 652 -1.07 -8.66 8.91
CA ALA A 652 -1.14 -9.23 7.57
C ALA A 652 -2.51 -9.02 6.93
N THR A 653 -2.49 -8.81 5.62
CA THR A 653 -3.65 -9.03 4.76
C THR A 653 -3.77 -10.53 4.45
N ILE A 654 -4.98 -10.99 4.18
CA ILE A 654 -5.21 -12.42 3.98
C ILE A 654 -6.37 -12.65 3.03
N VAL A 655 -6.18 -13.59 2.11
CA VAL A 655 -7.25 -14.19 1.32
C VAL A 655 -7.21 -15.71 1.51
N LEU A 656 -8.31 -16.28 1.98
CA LEU A 656 -8.50 -17.71 2.15
C LEU A 656 -9.57 -18.21 1.19
N ALA A 657 -9.30 -19.31 0.49
CA ALA A 657 -10.26 -19.96 -0.39
C ALA A 657 -10.45 -21.43 -0.01
N THR A 658 -11.72 -21.83 0.08
CA THR A 658 -12.14 -23.23 0.09
C THR A 658 -12.66 -23.61 -1.29
N VAL A 659 -12.18 -24.73 -1.82
CA VAL A 659 -12.51 -25.18 -3.18
C VAL A 659 -13.08 -26.59 -3.16
N THR A 660 -14.21 -26.77 -3.82
CA THR A 660 -14.84 -28.06 -4.15
C THR A 660 -14.96 -28.18 -5.67
N ASP A 661 -15.44 -29.33 -6.17
CA ASP A 661 -15.68 -29.53 -7.61
C ASP A 661 -16.75 -28.59 -8.21
N SER A 662 -17.52 -27.86 -7.39
CA SER A 662 -18.62 -27.02 -7.86
C SER A 662 -18.69 -25.62 -7.26
N LYS A 663 -17.97 -25.35 -6.16
CA LYS A 663 -18.06 -24.09 -5.42
C LYS A 663 -16.72 -23.66 -4.86
N ILE A 664 -16.55 -22.34 -4.83
CA ILE A 664 -15.47 -21.62 -4.16
C ILE A 664 -16.10 -20.80 -3.05
N GLY A 665 -15.54 -20.85 -1.85
CA GLY A 665 -15.88 -19.94 -0.75
C GLY A 665 -14.65 -19.18 -0.29
N VAL A 666 -14.71 -17.86 -0.26
CA VAL A 666 -13.59 -16.96 0.05
C VAL A 666 -13.85 -16.18 1.33
N ALA A 667 -12.83 -16.04 2.17
CA ALA A 667 -12.82 -15.11 3.29
C ALA A 667 -11.56 -14.25 3.21
N HIS A 668 -11.70 -12.92 3.25
CA HIS A 668 -10.55 -12.02 3.11
C HIS A 668 -10.57 -10.81 4.04
N CYS A 669 -9.39 -10.34 4.41
CA CYS A 669 -9.13 -9.06 5.07
C CYS A 669 -7.99 -8.36 4.32
N GLY A 670 -8.12 -7.05 4.07
CA GLY A 670 -7.13 -6.26 3.33
C GLY A 670 -7.31 -6.35 1.81
N ASP A 671 -6.21 -6.32 1.08
CA ASP A 671 -6.11 -6.15 -0.38
C ASP A 671 -5.37 -7.28 -1.12
N SER A 672 -5.03 -8.38 -0.43
CA SER A 672 -4.81 -9.66 -1.09
C SER A 672 -6.08 -10.13 -1.80
N ARG A 673 -6.00 -10.48 -3.09
CA ARG A 673 -7.18 -10.76 -3.92
C ARG A 673 -7.36 -12.22 -4.27
N ALA A 674 -8.61 -12.61 -4.47
CA ALA A 674 -8.98 -13.82 -5.20
C ALA A 674 -9.78 -13.46 -6.46
N LEU A 675 -9.45 -14.09 -7.59
CA LEU A 675 -10.21 -13.94 -8.84
C LEU A 675 -10.25 -15.24 -9.64
N VAL A 676 -11.36 -15.45 -10.35
CA VAL A 676 -11.54 -16.55 -11.30
C VAL A 676 -11.19 -16.06 -12.70
N VAL A 677 -10.30 -16.78 -13.37
CA VAL A 677 -9.96 -16.57 -14.79
C VAL A 677 -10.77 -17.56 -15.62
N LYS A 678 -11.51 -17.05 -16.60
CA LYS A 678 -12.26 -17.85 -17.58
C LYS A 678 -11.37 -18.28 -18.74
N LYS A 679 -11.84 -19.25 -19.52
CA LYS A 679 -11.17 -19.80 -20.72
C LYS A 679 -10.94 -18.76 -21.81
N ASP A 680 -11.69 -17.66 -21.82
CA ASP A 680 -11.49 -16.53 -22.73
C ASP A 680 -10.53 -15.46 -22.16
N GLY A 681 -9.99 -15.67 -20.96
CA GLY A 681 -9.09 -14.74 -20.28
C GLY A 681 -9.81 -13.65 -19.47
N LYS A 682 -11.14 -13.60 -19.46
CA LYS A 682 -11.87 -12.65 -18.59
C LYS A 682 -11.71 -13.04 -17.13
N CYS A 683 -11.59 -12.01 -16.28
CA CYS A 683 -11.41 -12.17 -14.85
C CYS A 683 -12.69 -11.79 -14.10
N VAL A 684 -13.07 -12.62 -13.13
CA VAL A 684 -14.17 -12.37 -12.21
C VAL A 684 -13.58 -12.21 -10.81
N PRO A 685 -13.46 -10.98 -10.28
CA PRO A 685 -12.96 -10.79 -8.92
C PRO A 685 -13.93 -11.39 -7.91
N LEU A 686 -13.39 -12.10 -6.92
CA LEU A 686 -14.14 -12.68 -5.80
C LEU A 686 -13.97 -11.86 -4.52
N THR A 687 -13.06 -10.89 -4.52
CA THR A 687 -12.75 -10.00 -3.40
C THR A 687 -12.80 -8.55 -3.87
N VAL A 688 -13.13 -7.65 -2.95
CA VAL A 688 -12.97 -6.21 -3.12
C VAL A 688 -11.93 -5.76 -2.09
N ASP A 689 -10.94 -4.98 -2.52
CA ASP A 689 -9.91 -4.48 -1.62
C ASP A 689 -10.54 -3.68 -0.48
N HIS A 690 -9.98 -3.77 0.71
CA HIS A 690 -10.42 -2.98 1.85
C HIS A 690 -9.52 -1.76 2.03
N LYS A 691 -9.34 -0.93 0.98
CA LYS A 691 -8.52 0.28 1.12
C LYS A 691 -9.20 1.21 2.11
N ALA A 692 -8.44 1.83 3.00
CA ALA A 692 -9.00 2.65 4.08
C ALA A 692 -9.84 3.83 3.54
N THR A 693 -9.53 4.29 2.33
CA THR A 693 -10.21 5.36 1.60
C THR A 693 -11.49 4.92 0.90
N ASP A 694 -11.76 3.62 0.79
CA ASP A 694 -12.97 3.11 0.14
C ASP A 694 -14.20 3.46 0.96
N ARG A 695 -15.28 3.86 0.28
CA ARG A 695 -16.45 4.44 0.97
C ARG A 695 -17.09 3.49 1.98
N VAL A 696 -17.20 2.21 1.62
CA VAL A 696 -17.77 1.18 2.49
C VAL A 696 -16.94 1.02 3.76
N GLU A 697 -15.62 1.18 3.65
CA GLU A 697 -14.70 1.10 4.78
C GLU A 697 -14.76 2.38 5.64
N LEU A 698 -14.86 3.57 5.04
CA LEU A 698 -15.01 4.82 5.79
C LEU A 698 -16.20 4.81 6.76
N ASP A 699 -17.37 4.32 6.34
CA ASP A 699 -18.56 4.26 7.20
C ASP A 699 -18.34 3.31 8.40
N MET A 700 -17.59 2.21 8.19
CA MET A 700 -17.17 1.28 9.25
C MET A 700 -16.16 1.94 10.19
N LEU A 701 -15.15 2.64 9.67
CA LEU A 701 -14.14 3.33 10.46
C LEU A 701 -14.76 4.40 11.37
N LYS A 702 -15.72 5.18 10.88
CA LYS A 702 -16.48 6.14 11.69
C LYS A 702 -17.16 5.47 12.87
N THR A 703 -17.80 4.32 12.64
CA THR A 703 -18.47 3.54 13.71
C THR A 703 -17.47 3.05 14.76
N ASN A 704 -16.26 2.69 14.33
CA ASN A 704 -15.18 2.22 15.19
C ASN A 704 -14.32 3.33 15.79
N LYS A 705 -14.72 4.60 15.65
CA LYS A 705 -13.95 5.77 16.12
C LYS A 705 -12.53 5.81 15.56
N ALA A 706 -12.41 5.49 14.29
CA ALA A 706 -11.18 5.52 13.54
C ALA A 706 -11.30 6.50 12.39
N PHE A 707 -10.15 6.87 11.82
CA PHE A 707 -10.09 7.89 10.80
C PHE A 707 -9.06 7.56 9.73
N VAL A 708 -9.21 8.22 8.60
CA VAL A 708 -8.26 8.18 7.48
C VAL A 708 -7.55 9.52 7.44
N GLN A 709 -6.23 9.46 7.37
CA GLN A 709 -5.39 10.63 7.19
C GLN A 709 -4.34 10.30 6.13
N SER A 710 -4.18 11.17 5.14
CA SER A 710 -3.25 10.98 4.02
C SER A 710 -3.44 9.63 3.31
N GLY A 711 -4.70 9.21 3.13
CA GLY A 711 -5.06 7.95 2.48
C GLY A 711 -4.79 6.68 3.29
N ARG A 712 -4.44 6.79 4.58
CA ARG A 712 -4.12 5.65 5.46
C ARG A 712 -4.98 5.67 6.72
N LEU A 713 -5.39 4.49 7.18
CA LEU A 713 -6.05 4.28 8.47
C LEU A 713 -5.11 4.72 9.60
N SER A 714 -5.57 5.68 10.40
CA SER A 714 -4.83 6.26 11.52
C SER A 714 -3.41 6.72 11.13
N SER A 715 -3.18 7.08 9.87
CA SER A 715 -1.87 7.37 9.23
C SER A 715 -0.89 6.19 9.03
N HIS A 716 -1.22 4.99 9.50
CA HIS A 716 -0.27 3.86 9.54
C HIS A 716 -0.52 2.80 8.46
N LEU A 717 -1.77 2.41 8.22
CA LEU A 717 -2.11 1.24 7.40
C LEU A 717 -2.90 1.65 6.14
N ALA A 718 -2.56 1.09 4.97
CA ALA A 718 -3.28 1.40 3.73
C ALA A 718 -4.68 0.76 3.66
N VAL A 719 -4.87 -0.34 4.39
CA VAL A 719 -6.13 -1.08 4.49
C VAL A 719 -6.84 -0.83 5.82
N SER A 720 -8.16 -0.99 5.82
CA SER A 720 -9.01 -0.88 7.02
C SER A 720 -9.18 -2.21 7.77
N ARG A 721 -8.87 -3.34 7.12
CA ARG A 721 -9.04 -4.68 7.68
C ARG A 721 -7.76 -5.50 7.58
N ALA A 722 -7.39 -6.15 8.66
CA ALA A 722 -6.22 -7.03 8.72
C ALA A 722 -6.35 -8.05 9.86
N ILE A 723 -5.50 -9.08 9.83
CA ILE A 723 -5.20 -9.90 11.01
C ILE A 723 -3.93 -9.34 11.68
N GLY A 724 -3.80 -9.44 13.01
CA GLY A 724 -2.72 -8.73 13.73
C GLY A 724 -3.02 -7.24 13.90
N ASP A 725 -2.01 -6.37 13.82
CA ASP A 725 -2.14 -4.90 13.91
C ASP A 725 -2.90 -4.37 15.15
N PHE A 726 -2.83 -5.07 16.28
CA PHE A 726 -3.61 -4.74 17.48
C PHE A 726 -3.26 -3.38 18.11
N SER A 727 -2.12 -2.79 17.73
CA SER A 727 -1.70 -1.46 18.15
C SER A 727 -2.30 -0.34 17.31
N ILE A 728 -2.84 -0.66 16.12
CA ILE A 728 -3.43 0.32 15.21
C ILE A 728 -4.92 0.42 15.51
N GLU A 729 -5.34 1.58 15.97
CA GLU A 729 -6.75 1.84 16.26
C GLU A 729 -7.59 1.82 14.99
N GLY A 730 -8.75 1.17 15.06
CA GLY A 730 -9.74 1.13 13.99
C GLY A 730 -9.64 -0.05 13.05
N VAL A 731 -8.57 -0.84 13.11
CA VAL A 731 -8.41 -2.01 12.25
C VAL A 731 -9.52 -3.02 12.55
N SER A 732 -10.31 -3.35 11.53
CA SER A 732 -11.29 -4.42 11.64
C SER A 732 -10.64 -5.77 11.41
N HIS A 733 -10.91 -6.70 12.31
CA HIS A 733 -10.45 -8.09 12.22
C HIS A 733 -11.52 -9.03 11.65
N VAL A 734 -12.62 -8.46 11.12
CA VAL A 734 -13.75 -9.21 10.59
C VAL A 734 -13.57 -9.37 9.08
N PRO A 735 -13.43 -10.60 8.57
CA PRO A 735 -13.28 -10.83 7.14
C PRO A 735 -14.59 -10.59 6.40
N ASP A 736 -14.46 -10.13 5.17
CA ASP A 736 -15.58 -10.20 4.22
C ASP A 736 -15.64 -11.60 3.59
N LEU A 737 -16.84 -12.02 3.18
CA LEU A 737 -17.13 -13.39 2.74
C LEU A 737 -17.82 -13.40 1.37
N SER A 738 -17.29 -14.16 0.43
CA SER A 738 -17.91 -14.34 -0.89
C SER A 738 -17.96 -15.79 -1.34
N THR A 739 -19.01 -16.16 -2.09
CA THR A 739 -19.15 -17.50 -2.66
C THR A 739 -19.31 -17.42 -4.16
N TYR A 740 -18.72 -18.38 -4.87
CA TYR A 740 -18.82 -18.50 -6.31
C TYR A 740 -19.14 -19.94 -6.71
N THR A 741 -20.03 -20.11 -7.68
CA THR A 741 -20.36 -21.43 -8.24
C THR A 741 -19.55 -21.60 -9.51
N ILE A 742 -18.71 -22.63 -9.54
CA ILE A 742 -17.83 -22.93 -10.69
C ILE A 742 -18.72 -23.31 -11.88
N ASP A 743 -18.54 -22.61 -12.99
CA ASP A 743 -19.18 -22.87 -14.28
C ASP A 743 -18.26 -23.73 -15.18
N LYS A 744 -18.62 -23.94 -16.45
CA LYS A 744 -17.86 -24.77 -17.41
C LYS A 744 -16.77 -24.00 -18.16
N ASP A 745 -16.89 -22.68 -18.14
CA ASP A 745 -16.04 -21.71 -18.84
C ASP A 745 -14.94 -21.18 -17.90
N ASP A 746 -15.04 -21.44 -16.60
CA ASP A 746 -13.99 -21.20 -15.62
C ASP A 746 -12.77 -22.09 -15.87
N PHE A 747 -11.59 -21.50 -15.73
CA PHE A 747 -10.32 -22.16 -16.03
C PHE A 747 -9.43 -22.26 -14.78
N ARG A 748 -9.15 -21.12 -14.13
CA ARG A 748 -8.24 -21.06 -12.98
C ARG A 748 -8.77 -20.15 -11.88
N LEU A 749 -8.48 -20.48 -10.63
CA LEU A 749 -8.61 -19.57 -9.48
C LEU A 749 -7.22 -19.03 -9.13
N ILE A 750 -7.11 -17.72 -8.97
CA ILE A 750 -5.88 -17.03 -8.58
C ILE A 750 -6.08 -16.43 -7.19
N LEU A 751 -5.12 -16.66 -6.30
CA LEU A 751 -4.97 -15.91 -5.04
C LEU A 751 -3.61 -15.22 -5.10
N ALA A 752 -3.54 -13.91 -4.87
CA ALA A 752 -2.24 -13.20 -4.84
C ALA A 752 -2.26 -11.96 -3.93
N CYS A 753 -1.09 -11.56 -3.47
CA CYS A 753 -0.88 -10.32 -2.71
C CYS A 753 -0.86 -9.07 -3.61
N ASP A 754 -0.77 -7.90 -2.98
CA ASP A 754 -0.66 -6.60 -3.65
C ASP A 754 0.61 -6.48 -4.52
N GLY A 755 1.71 -7.16 -4.18
CA GLY A 755 2.92 -7.19 -5.01
C GLY A 755 2.69 -7.69 -6.44
N ILE A 756 1.60 -8.41 -6.71
CA ILE A 756 1.10 -8.66 -8.08
C ILE A 756 0.22 -7.50 -8.57
N PHE A 757 -0.81 -7.14 -7.80
CA PHE A 757 -1.89 -6.25 -8.25
C PHE A 757 -1.56 -4.75 -8.26
N ASP A 758 -0.48 -4.32 -7.60
CA ASP A 758 0.04 -2.95 -7.66
C ASP A 758 0.60 -2.61 -9.04
N VAL A 759 0.98 -3.64 -9.81
CA VAL A 759 1.60 -3.46 -11.12
C VAL A 759 0.86 -4.17 -12.25
N LEU A 760 0.06 -5.20 -11.95
CA LEU A 760 -0.75 -5.95 -12.91
C LEU A 760 -2.25 -5.72 -12.68
N GLU A 761 -2.93 -5.34 -13.75
CA GLU A 761 -4.40 -5.36 -13.78
C GLU A 761 -4.94 -6.79 -13.85
N ASN A 762 -6.20 -6.98 -13.48
CA ASN A 762 -6.86 -8.28 -13.52
C ASN A 762 -6.79 -8.90 -14.93
N GLU A 763 -6.95 -8.10 -15.98
CA GLU A 763 -6.89 -8.53 -17.38
C GLU A 763 -5.49 -9.01 -17.78
N ASP A 764 -4.43 -8.41 -17.23
CA ASP A 764 -3.06 -8.85 -17.48
C ASP A 764 -2.82 -10.24 -16.88
N VAL A 765 -3.34 -10.48 -15.66
CA VAL A 765 -3.36 -11.81 -15.04
C VAL A 765 -4.08 -12.82 -15.93
N GLY A 766 -5.27 -12.48 -16.43
CA GLY A 766 -6.06 -13.32 -17.32
C GLY A 766 -5.31 -13.72 -18.60
N LYS A 767 -4.66 -12.76 -19.28
CA LYS A 767 -3.85 -12.97 -20.49
C LYS A 767 -2.67 -13.92 -20.26
N ILE A 768 -2.00 -13.81 -19.12
CA ILE A 768 -0.85 -14.67 -18.77
C ILE A 768 -1.34 -16.08 -18.45
N VAL A 769 -2.38 -16.20 -17.63
CA VAL A 769 -2.88 -17.48 -17.13
C VAL A 769 -3.46 -18.33 -18.26
N VAL A 770 -4.31 -17.77 -19.13
CA VAL A 770 -4.98 -18.53 -20.19
C VAL A 770 -4.02 -19.14 -21.22
N LYS A 771 -2.83 -18.54 -21.40
CA LYS A 771 -1.78 -19.04 -22.31
C LYS A 771 -0.97 -20.20 -21.71
N ASN A 772 -1.14 -20.52 -20.43
CA ASN A 772 -0.29 -21.47 -19.72
C ASN A 772 -1.13 -22.56 -19.01
N LYS A 773 -1.14 -23.77 -19.58
CA LYS A 773 -1.85 -24.93 -18.98
C LYS A 773 -1.23 -25.39 -17.67
N ASP A 774 0.10 -25.32 -17.56
CA ASP A 774 0.84 -25.65 -16.35
C ASP A 774 0.68 -24.52 -15.32
N VAL A 775 -0.01 -24.84 -14.22
CA VAL A 775 -0.29 -23.92 -13.11
C VAL A 775 0.97 -23.42 -12.41
N HIS A 776 2.05 -24.21 -12.35
CA HIS A 776 3.30 -23.78 -11.74
C HIS A 776 4.02 -22.76 -12.63
N LYS A 777 4.07 -23.04 -13.94
CA LYS A 777 4.62 -22.08 -14.92
C LYS A 777 3.80 -20.78 -14.94
N ALA A 778 2.46 -20.87 -14.88
CA ALA A 778 1.60 -19.69 -14.80
C ALA A 778 1.92 -18.84 -13.57
N ALA A 779 2.04 -19.44 -12.38
CA ALA A 779 2.43 -18.73 -11.15
C ALA A 779 3.80 -18.05 -11.28
N ALA A 780 4.80 -18.77 -11.81
CA ALA A 780 6.15 -18.22 -12.02
C ALA A 780 6.15 -17.03 -12.99
N LEU A 781 5.35 -17.09 -14.07
CA LEU A 781 5.22 -16.00 -15.04
C LEU A 781 4.48 -14.79 -14.47
N LEU A 782 3.46 -14.97 -13.63
CA LEU A 782 2.80 -13.85 -12.94
C LEU A 782 3.77 -13.09 -12.05
N LYS A 783 4.53 -13.81 -11.20
CA LYS A 783 5.61 -13.22 -10.39
C LYS A 783 6.66 -12.51 -11.25
N GLY A 784 7.07 -13.14 -12.36
CA GLY A 784 8.04 -12.57 -13.29
C GLY A 784 7.53 -11.31 -14.00
N GLU A 785 6.25 -11.26 -14.35
CA GLU A 785 5.59 -10.06 -14.89
C GLU A 785 5.59 -8.94 -13.87
N ALA A 786 5.17 -9.20 -12.63
CA ALA A 786 5.12 -8.17 -11.61
C ALA A 786 6.52 -7.56 -11.35
N LEU A 787 7.57 -8.37 -11.26
CA LEU A 787 8.94 -7.88 -11.18
C LEU A 787 9.35 -7.05 -12.41
N ALA A 788 8.98 -7.51 -13.61
CA ALA A 788 9.29 -6.79 -14.85
C ALA A 788 8.53 -5.47 -14.95
N LYS A 789 7.32 -5.36 -14.41
CA LYS A 789 6.55 -4.11 -14.32
C LYS A 789 6.90 -3.26 -13.09
N GLY A 790 7.97 -3.61 -12.37
CA GLY A 790 8.56 -2.76 -11.32
C GLY A 790 7.95 -2.94 -9.93
N SER A 791 7.33 -4.08 -9.62
CA SER A 791 6.83 -4.37 -8.27
C SER A 791 7.92 -4.20 -7.22
N THR A 792 7.59 -3.49 -6.15
CA THR A 792 8.51 -3.15 -5.06
C THR A 792 8.26 -3.94 -3.77
N ASP A 793 7.18 -4.72 -3.72
CA ASP A 793 6.80 -5.51 -2.53
C ASP A 793 7.23 -6.98 -2.61
N ASN A 794 6.91 -7.74 -1.55
CA ASN A 794 6.88 -9.19 -1.61
C ASN A 794 5.82 -9.63 -2.62
N ILE A 795 6.10 -10.72 -3.32
CA ILE A 795 5.25 -11.22 -4.38
C ILE A 795 4.93 -12.67 -4.06
N SER A 796 3.65 -12.95 -3.86
CA SER A 796 3.12 -14.28 -3.56
C SER A 796 1.86 -14.53 -4.38
N VAL A 797 1.84 -15.64 -5.09
CA VAL A 797 0.70 -16.04 -5.92
C VAL A 797 0.49 -17.55 -5.89
N ILE A 798 -0.77 -17.96 -5.87
CA ILE A 798 -1.23 -19.34 -6.07
C ILE A 798 -2.15 -19.36 -7.30
N VAL A 799 -1.88 -20.26 -8.23
CA VAL A 799 -2.72 -20.55 -9.41
C VAL A 799 -3.31 -21.95 -9.25
N ILE A 800 -4.62 -22.07 -9.27
CA ILE A 800 -5.34 -23.31 -8.96
C ILE A 800 -6.15 -23.76 -10.18
N ASP A 801 -5.99 -25.01 -10.60
CA ASP A 801 -6.83 -25.65 -11.62
C ASP A 801 -8.23 -25.95 -11.05
N ILE A 802 -9.23 -25.30 -11.64
CA ILE A 802 -10.65 -25.46 -11.31
C ILE A 802 -11.48 -25.86 -12.54
N GLU A 803 -10.82 -26.23 -13.64
CA GLU A 803 -11.49 -26.63 -14.87
C GLU A 803 -12.30 -27.92 -14.64
N LYS A 804 -13.55 -27.93 -15.13
CA LYS A 804 -14.48 -29.06 -15.02
C LYS A 804 -14.34 -30.10 -16.11
#